data_AF-R9PA03-F1
#
_entry.id   AF-R9PA03-F1
#
_cell.length_a   1.000
_cell.length_b   1.000
_cell.length_c   1.000
_cell.angle_alpha   90.00
_cell.angle_beta   90.00
_cell.angle_gamma   90.00
#
_symmetry.space_group_name_H-M   'P 1'
#
loop_
_entity.id
_entity.type
_entity.pdbx_description
1 polymer ?
#
loop_
_entity_poly.entity_id
_entity_poly.type
_entity_poly.pdbx_seq_one_letter_code
_entity_poly.pdbx_strand_id
1 'polypeptide(L)'
;MSSNASSSATTSWSLPPNIDSISFRSPYLIPLYLLLLLFSLQQLPFLLELLFAPPSPSSATTNAFVVPAITRHARFLPTPSRHAFRYNTLYLALRLDKLETRLLDTGHAFAWKGGVLQPEFVDESALAGRKNVTPAGRTVASSEDGDDWKRKMRAAERIERKKLEEKRARNDRYTWSWTGIHPDGYLRNHIPVGDEGRGEWIRGSILLKLAYELRERGFLTVGPQDEDVVGDKDWRSELGQVWTVTMPSVVGLTGINPLTVHYCFRPAGYGESEGKAMRKNEETRGDFWLVVLEVHNTFGERHVYVLEAGKDEDADEVTQQLDPDTLRTESKRKRSGYDHQWTFPRSFHVSPFNDRGGYYRLFLKQPFADGFTFNLGIRLLLLVESDDPSSPTKLVKKLMATLDSVSTPPASSKPHRSTGRHTRPLSPATLYAAILRQPFDLFLTFARILYQAAKLHFAKRLDAFGRPDMVQVTEEVLAQEVAGYDGVGLPPAVNRIQAHRSAAAGANSSAGGLLYPPAGWAEGVAKEFVAQVLQKRVQELQAERGERWTVEVRSTDPADPGLIITSSSTAADSKEKHLILFTRSHSIYVDLMTYAPPRLALLLGSIATRRWGVNSVELFDDFFAGPDRGLSRSGVRRRYLEFLLAEEADRGRAARLLEAWGAGSASDGGKDGEGEGGWKVNVALWMGYVAAVAEKKVFGWLGARYVKGTEPWLELHRGLEYIERTTGEESKPKKGDAGWDEKLGSVYSG
;
A
#
# COMPACT_ATOMS: atom_id res chain seq x y z
N MET A 1 -9.61 -110.81 4.03
CA MET A 1 -8.21 -110.38 3.89
C MET A 1 -7.99 -110.00 2.44
N SER A 2 -8.06 -108.70 2.11
CA SER A 2 -7.78 -108.22 0.76
C SER A 2 -7.00 -106.91 0.85
N SER A 3 -6.01 -106.78 -0.02
CA SER A 3 -5.14 -105.62 -0.18
C SER A 3 -5.06 -105.24 -1.65
N ASN A 4 -5.00 -103.92 -1.87
CA ASN A 4 -4.45 -103.18 -3.02
C ASN A 4 -5.21 -103.20 -4.35
N ALA A 5 -5.69 -102.04 -4.82
CA ALA A 5 -4.93 -101.13 -5.71
C ALA A 5 -5.86 -100.12 -6.43
N SER A 6 -5.39 -98.87 -6.53
CA SER A 6 -5.64 -97.80 -7.52
C SER A 6 -7.04 -97.57 -8.15
N SER A 7 -7.55 -96.33 -8.01
CA SER A 7 -7.89 -95.48 -9.17
C SER A 7 -8.22 -94.05 -8.75
N SER A 8 -7.66 -93.10 -9.48
CA SER A 8 -7.88 -91.65 -9.44
C SER A 8 -9.32 -91.23 -9.70
N ALA A 9 -9.85 -90.29 -8.91
CA ALA A 9 -11.02 -89.48 -9.25
C ALA A 9 -10.73 -88.00 -9.00
N THR A 10 -10.61 -87.26 -10.10
CA THR A 10 -10.60 -85.80 -10.20
C THR A 10 -11.86 -85.20 -9.58
N THR A 11 -11.72 -84.36 -8.55
CA THR A 11 -12.83 -83.56 -8.03
C THR A 11 -12.60 -82.10 -8.40
N SER A 12 -13.33 -81.64 -9.42
CA SER A 12 -13.40 -80.25 -9.86
C SER A 12 -14.07 -79.40 -8.78
N TRP A 13 -13.35 -78.44 -8.21
CA TRP A 13 -13.94 -77.36 -7.43
C TRP A 13 -14.42 -76.28 -8.39
N SER A 14 -15.73 -76.22 -8.60
CA SER A 14 -16.40 -75.12 -9.29
C SER A 14 -16.34 -73.87 -8.43
N LEU A 15 -15.56 -72.88 -8.87
CA LEU A 15 -15.68 -71.50 -8.42
C LEU A 15 -17.07 -70.96 -8.83
N PRO A 16 -17.76 -70.18 -7.98
CA PRO A 16 -19.03 -69.57 -8.35
C PRO A 16 -18.82 -68.60 -9.54
N PRO A 17 -19.65 -68.67 -10.60
CA PRO A 17 -19.60 -67.73 -11.70
C PRO A 17 -20.42 -66.51 -11.30
N ASN A 18 -19.77 -65.39 -10.96
CA ASN A 18 -20.25 -64.02 -11.17
C ASN A 18 -19.39 -63.03 -10.37
N ILE A 19 -18.22 -62.66 -10.91
CA ILE A 19 -17.52 -61.42 -10.54
C ILE A 19 -17.22 -60.59 -11.81
N ASP A 20 -17.96 -60.80 -12.90
CA ASP A 20 -17.68 -60.11 -14.18
C ASP A 20 -18.43 -58.78 -14.40
N SER A 21 -19.09 -58.22 -13.39
CA SER A 21 -19.61 -56.86 -13.51
C SER A 21 -19.82 -56.15 -12.18
N ILE A 22 -18.74 -55.86 -11.45
CA ILE A 22 -18.73 -54.66 -10.60
C ILE A 22 -18.67 -53.48 -11.56
N SER A 23 -19.81 -53.12 -12.13
CA SER A 23 -19.95 -51.95 -12.96
C SER A 23 -19.72 -50.73 -12.07
N PHE A 24 -18.58 -50.05 -12.26
CA PHE A 24 -18.25 -48.75 -11.65
C PHE A 24 -19.27 -47.63 -11.94
N ARG A 25 -20.38 -47.94 -12.64
CA ARG A 25 -21.46 -47.03 -13.01
C ARG A 25 -22.71 -47.12 -12.13
N SER A 26 -22.67 -47.85 -11.00
CA SER A 26 -23.82 -47.88 -10.09
C SER A 26 -24.00 -46.51 -9.41
N PRO A 27 -25.14 -45.82 -9.60
CA PRO A 27 -25.39 -44.52 -8.98
C PRO A 27 -25.42 -44.59 -7.45
N TYR A 28 -25.66 -45.78 -6.89
CA TYR A 28 -25.66 -46.02 -5.44
C TYR A 28 -24.27 -46.03 -4.81
N LEU A 29 -23.21 -46.20 -5.61
CA LEU A 29 -21.82 -46.16 -5.13
C LEU A 29 -21.21 -44.76 -5.20
N ILE A 30 -21.87 -43.80 -5.87
CA ILE A 30 -21.39 -42.40 -5.98
C ILE A 30 -21.10 -41.78 -4.61
N PRO A 31 -21.96 -41.90 -3.58
CA PRO A 31 -21.67 -41.35 -2.25
C PRO A 31 -20.43 -41.97 -1.61
N LEU A 32 -20.22 -43.29 -1.79
CA LEU A 32 -19.06 -43.99 -1.25
C LEU A 32 -17.77 -43.56 -1.96
N TYR A 33 -17.78 -43.44 -3.30
CA TYR A 33 -16.65 -42.91 -4.05
C TYR A 33 -16.35 -41.45 -3.68
N LEU A 34 -17.38 -40.64 -3.44
CA LEU A 34 -17.22 -39.25 -3.00
C LEU A 34 -16.61 -39.19 -1.59
N LEU A 35 -17.06 -40.03 -0.66
CA LEU A 35 -16.47 -40.13 0.68
C LEU A 35 -15.02 -40.62 0.63
N LEU A 36 -14.71 -41.62 -0.19
CA LEU A 36 -13.35 -42.15 -0.36
C LEU A 36 -12.43 -41.12 -1.05
N LEU A 37 -12.95 -40.38 -2.02
CA LEU A 37 -12.26 -39.26 -2.67
C LEU A 37 -11.97 -38.16 -1.66
N LEU A 38 -12.96 -37.73 -0.87
CA LEU A 38 -12.78 -36.71 0.17
C LEU A 38 -11.79 -37.16 1.24
N PHE A 39 -11.87 -38.42 1.68
CA PHE A 39 -10.91 -39.00 2.62
C PHE A 39 -9.49 -39.01 2.02
N SER A 40 -9.34 -39.45 0.78
CA SER A 40 -8.05 -39.47 0.07
C SER A 40 -7.48 -38.06 -0.09
N LEU A 41 -8.32 -37.09 -0.48
CA LEU A 41 -7.94 -35.67 -0.58
C LEU A 41 -7.54 -35.09 0.78
N GLN A 42 -8.19 -35.49 1.87
CA GLN A 42 -7.83 -35.07 3.22
C GLN A 42 -6.49 -35.66 3.69
N GLN A 43 -6.13 -36.88 3.25
CA GLN A 43 -4.85 -37.51 3.56
C GLN A 43 -3.70 -37.07 2.62
N LEU A 44 -4.02 -36.52 1.45
CA LEU A 44 -3.02 -36.10 0.46
C LEU A 44 -1.95 -35.13 1.00
N PRO A 45 -2.28 -34.07 1.78
CA PRO A 45 -1.26 -33.20 2.37
C PRO A 45 -0.28 -33.94 3.27
N PHE A 46 -0.77 -34.94 3.99
CA PHE A 46 0.07 -35.77 4.85
C PHE A 46 1.00 -36.66 4.02
N LEU A 47 0.49 -37.31 2.97
CA LEU A 47 1.30 -38.14 2.08
C LEU A 47 2.37 -37.32 1.36
N LEU A 48 2.05 -36.11 0.89
CA LEU A 48 3.01 -35.21 0.27
C LEU A 48 4.16 -34.86 1.21
N GLU A 49 3.85 -34.53 2.47
CA GLU A 49 4.90 -34.25 3.46
C GLU A 49 5.70 -35.49 3.84
N LEU A 50 5.04 -36.64 3.97
CA LEU A 50 5.72 -37.88 4.35
C LEU A 50 6.71 -38.34 3.28
N LEU A 51 6.36 -38.18 2.00
CA LEU A 51 7.14 -38.69 0.88
C LEU A 51 8.16 -37.69 0.35
N PHE A 52 7.88 -36.39 0.45
CA PHE A 52 8.65 -35.36 -0.25
C PHE A 52 9.08 -34.18 0.63
N ALA A 53 8.71 -34.12 1.91
CA ALA A 53 9.29 -33.11 2.78
C ALA A 53 10.76 -33.45 3.09
N PRO A 54 11.65 -32.45 3.08
CA PRO A 54 13.03 -32.67 3.50
C PRO A 54 13.06 -33.20 4.95
N PRO A 55 14.00 -34.09 5.30
CA PRO A 55 14.20 -34.53 6.67
C PRO A 55 14.47 -33.31 7.58
N SER A 56 14.11 -33.41 8.87
CA SER A 56 14.19 -32.31 9.84
C SER A 56 15.47 -31.48 9.66
N PRO A 57 15.36 -30.15 9.59
CA PRO A 57 16.44 -29.31 9.11
C PRO A 57 17.68 -29.42 10.01
N SER A 58 18.86 -29.60 9.40
CA SER A 58 20.10 -29.09 9.99
C SER A 58 19.97 -27.57 10.01
N SER A 59 19.64 -27.02 11.17
CA SER A 59 18.84 -25.80 11.29
C SER A 59 19.56 -24.47 11.03
N ALA A 60 20.84 -24.49 10.67
CA ALA A 60 21.61 -23.28 10.40
C ALA A 60 21.46 -22.72 8.96
N THR A 61 20.90 -23.50 8.03
CA THR A 61 20.91 -23.17 6.58
C THR A 61 19.54 -22.95 5.95
N THR A 62 18.45 -23.02 6.73
CA THR A 62 17.10 -22.82 6.17
C THR A 62 16.88 -21.34 5.85
N ASN A 63 16.59 -21.04 4.58
CA ASN A 63 16.45 -19.66 4.07
C ASN A 63 14.99 -19.25 3.82
N ALA A 64 14.03 -20.14 4.05
CA ALA A 64 12.61 -19.88 3.80
C ALA A 64 11.70 -20.83 4.59
N PHE A 65 10.54 -20.33 5.01
CA PHE A 65 9.53 -21.08 5.74
C PHE A 65 8.11 -20.82 5.20
N VAL A 66 7.29 -21.86 5.22
CA VAL A 66 5.83 -21.79 5.12
C VAL A 66 5.28 -21.62 6.53
N VAL A 67 4.51 -20.56 6.76
CA VAL A 67 4.05 -20.14 8.09
C VAL A 67 2.51 -20.12 8.12
N PRO A 68 1.85 -21.24 8.45
CA PRO A 68 0.45 -21.23 8.82
C PRO A 68 0.25 -20.36 10.06
N ALA A 69 -0.64 -19.38 9.99
CA ALA A 69 -0.87 -18.41 11.05
C ALA A 69 -2.36 -18.24 11.38
N ILE A 70 -2.63 -17.68 12.55
CA ILE A 70 -3.98 -17.32 13.01
C ILE A 70 -4.01 -15.83 13.26
N THR A 71 -4.94 -15.17 12.59
CA THR A 71 -5.22 -13.76 12.78
C THR A 71 -6.44 -13.61 13.68
N ARG A 72 -6.34 -12.78 14.72
CA ARG A 72 -7.47 -12.43 15.61
C ARG A 72 -7.66 -10.93 15.59
N HIS A 73 -8.89 -10.50 15.39
CA HIS A 73 -9.30 -9.10 15.46
C HIS A 73 -10.31 -8.91 16.59
N ALA A 74 -10.16 -7.83 17.34
CA ALA A 74 -11.14 -7.40 18.32
C ALA A 74 -11.27 -5.87 18.28
N ARG A 75 -12.51 -5.39 18.15
CA ARG A 75 -12.92 -4.00 18.34
C ARG A 75 -13.56 -3.86 19.72
N PHE A 76 -13.06 -2.90 20.48
CA PHE A 76 -13.56 -2.55 21.81
C PHE A 76 -14.42 -1.29 21.79
N LEU A 77 -14.11 -0.33 20.91
CA LEU A 77 -14.83 0.94 20.80
C LEU A 77 -15.34 1.20 19.36
N PRO A 78 -16.51 1.85 19.21
CA PRO A 78 -17.45 2.17 20.27
C PRO A 78 -18.11 0.91 20.85
N THR A 79 -18.52 0.94 22.12
CA THR A 79 -19.14 -0.19 22.84
C THR A 79 -20.28 -0.89 22.08
N PRO A 80 -21.26 -0.18 21.45
CA PRO A 80 -22.33 -0.83 20.68
C PRO A 80 -21.82 -1.62 19.46
N SER A 81 -20.66 -1.25 18.90
CA SER A 81 -20.07 -1.91 17.73
C SER A 81 -18.93 -2.86 18.08
N ARG A 82 -18.84 -3.30 19.36
CA ARG A 82 -17.86 -4.31 19.82
C ARG A 82 -17.98 -5.57 19.00
N HIS A 83 -16.86 -6.06 18.48
CA HIS A 83 -16.84 -7.22 17.59
C HIS A 83 -15.50 -7.93 17.68
N ALA A 84 -15.51 -9.26 17.63
CA ALA A 84 -14.28 -10.03 17.56
C ALA A 84 -14.47 -11.20 16.59
N PHE A 85 -13.41 -11.51 15.85
CA PHE A 85 -13.39 -12.64 14.95
C PHE A 85 -11.96 -13.14 14.78
N ARG A 86 -11.83 -14.38 14.33
CA ARG A 86 -10.55 -15.01 14.04
C ARG A 86 -10.63 -15.77 12.73
N TYR A 87 -9.51 -15.87 12.04
CA TYR A 87 -9.38 -16.66 10.83
C TYR A 87 -7.94 -17.13 10.66
N ASN A 88 -7.76 -18.19 9.88
CA ASN A 88 -6.43 -18.66 9.54
C ASN A 88 -5.92 -17.92 8.30
N THR A 89 -4.61 -17.76 8.23
CA THR A 89 -3.88 -17.15 7.14
C THR A 89 -2.65 -18.00 6.83
N LEU A 90 -2.09 -17.83 5.64
CA LEU A 90 -0.86 -18.48 5.22
C LEU A 90 0.15 -17.42 4.80
N TYR A 91 1.29 -17.39 5.47
CA TYR A 91 2.41 -16.51 5.19
C TYR A 91 3.62 -17.31 4.74
N LEU A 92 4.53 -16.65 4.03
CA LEU A 92 5.89 -17.11 3.80
C LEU A 92 6.85 -16.21 4.57
N ALA A 93 7.86 -16.79 5.21
CA ALA A 93 9.00 -16.08 5.76
C ALA A 93 10.22 -16.37 4.90
N LEU A 94 10.80 -15.35 4.26
CA LEU A 94 11.78 -15.52 3.18
C LEU A 94 12.99 -14.62 3.41
N ARG A 95 14.19 -15.18 3.26
CA ARG A 95 15.44 -14.38 3.24
C ARG A 95 15.54 -13.66 1.88
N LEU A 96 15.57 -12.32 1.88
CA LEU A 96 15.40 -11.51 0.66
C LEU A 96 16.51 -11.69 -0.37
N ASP A 97 17.78 -11.73 0.04
CA ASP A 97 18.91 -11.97 -0.86
C ASP A 97 18.80 -13.32 -1.57
N LYS A 98 18.37 -14.37 -0.85
CA LYS A 98 18.14 -15.71 -1.43
C LYS A 98 16.90 -15.76 -2.31
N LEU A 99 15.87 -14.97 -2.01
CA LEU A 99 14.67 -14.84 -2.84
C LEU A 99 15.02 -14.23 -4.19
N GLU A 100 15.69 -13.08 -4.20
CA GLU A 100 15.93 -12.31 -5.42
C GLU A 100 17.08 -12.87 -6.27
N THR A 101 17.96 -13.68 -5.68
CA THR A 101 18.90 -14.55 -6.41
C THR A 101 18.26 -15.84 -6.94
N ARG A 102 16.96 -16.04 -6.70
CA ARG A 102 16.15 -17.20 -7.14
C ARG A 102 16.58 -18.53 -6.55
N LEU A 103 17.30 -18.51 -5.44
CA LEU A 103 17.68 -19.73 -4.71
C LEU A 103 16.49 -20.36 -3.97
N LEU A 104 15.40 -19.61 -3.80
CA LEU A 104 14.17 -20.07 -3.14
C LEU A 104 13.09 -20.54 -4.14
N ASP A 105 13.36 -20.51 -5.45
CA ASP A 105 12.41 -20.96 -6.46
C ASP A 105 12.20 -22.49 -6.35
N THR A 106 10.93 -22.91 -6.33
CA THR A 106 10.53 -24.32 -6.13
C THR A 106 9.76 -24.86 -7.34
N GLY A 107 10.13 -24.40 -8.54
CA GLY A 107 9.47 -24.76 -9.79
C GLY A 107 8.04 -24.23 -9.84
N HIS A 108 7.07 -25.14 -9.98
CA HIS A 108 5.66 -24.78 -10.10
C HIS A 108 5.02 -24.28 -8.80
N ALA A 109 5.61 -24.54 -7.63
CA ALA A 109 4.95 -24.21 -6.36
C ALA A 109 5.11 -22.72 -6.02
N PHE A 110 6.34 -22.22 -6.00
CA PHE A 110 6.70 -20.83 -5.67
C PHE A 110 7.85 -20.34 -6.55
N ALA A 111 7.77 -19.08 -7.00
CA ALA A 111 8.86 -18.43 -7.71
C ALA A 111 8.91 -16.90 -7.47
N TRP A 112 10.11 -16.35 -7.48
CA TRP A 112 10.36 -14.92 -7.60
C TRP A 112 10.02 -14.43 -9.01
N LYS A 113 9.23 -13.35 -9.11
CA LYS A 113 8.74 -12.80 -10.39
C LYS A 113 9.48 -11.55 -10.86
N GLY A 114 10.42 -11.04 -10.07
CA GLY A 114 11.26 -9.89 -10.45
C GLY A 114 12.53 -10.27 -11.21
N GLY A 115 13.34 -9.24 -11.51
CA GLY A 115 14.70 -9.41 -12.03
C GLY A 115 15.59 -10.16 -11.03
N VAL A 116 16.65 -10.79 -11.52
CA VAL A 116 17.67 -11.37 -10.61
C VAL A 116 18.40 -10.22 -9.92
N LEU A 117 18.60 -10.31 -8.61
CA LEU A 117 19.35 -9.29 -7.86
C LEU A 117 20.71 -9.03 -8.49
N GLN A 118 20.91 -7.79 -8.92
CA GLN A 118 22.21 -7.26 -9.30
C GLN A 118 22.74 -6.47 -8.11
N PRO A 119 23.86 -6.87 -7.48
CA PRO A 119 24.28 -6.27 -6.23
C PRO A 119 24.83 -4.85 -6.38
N GLU A 120 25.31 -4.52 -7.58
CA GLU A 120 25.89 -3.23 -7.92
C GLU A 120 25.18 -2.68 -9.15
N PHE A 121 24.97 -1.37 -9.18
CA PHE A 121 24.48 -0.70 -10.36
C PHE A 121 25.58 -0.61 -11.40
N VAL A 122 25.30 -1.09 -12.60
CA VAL A 122 26.23 -1.06 -13.73
C VAL A 122 25.59 -0.20 -14.81
N ASP A 123 26.10 1.03 -14.98
CA ASP A 123 25.67 1.88 -16.09
C ASP A 123 26.29 1.37 -17.39
N GLU A 124 25.54 0.52 -18.10
CA GLU A 124 25.93 -0.05 -19.39
C GLU A 124 26.19 1.05 -20.43
N SER A 125 25.51 2.20 -20.34
CA SER A 125 25.65 3.32 -21.29
C SER A 125 26.96 4.09 -21.07
N ALA A 126 27.33 4.36 -19.81
CA ALA A 126 28.64 4.95 -19.47
C ALA A 126 29.80 3.97 -19.73
N LEU A 127 29.60 2.67 -19.50
CA LEU A 127 30.59 1.65 -19.85
C LEU A 127 30.83 1.59 -21.35
N ALA A 128 29.79 1.66 -22.18
CA ALA A 128 29.91 1.70 -23.63
C ALA A 128 30.68 2.94 -24.16
N GLY A 129 30.72 4.03 -23.39
CA GLY A 129 31.47 5.25 -23.72
C GLY A 129 32.96 5.23 -23.35
N ARG A 130 33.44 4.27 -22.54
CA ARG A 130 34.85 4.18 -22.16
C ARG A 130 35.69 3.66 -23.35
N LYS A 131 36.80 4.36 -23.66
CA LYS A 131 37.72 4.08 -24.79
C LYS A 131 38.21 2.62 -24.94
N ASN A 132 38.10 1.80 -23.90
CA ASN A 132 38.56 0.41 -23.88
C ASN A 132 37.40 -0.63 -23.83
N VAL A 133 36.15 -0.18 -23.84
CA VAL A 133 34.98 -1.04 -24.01
C VAL A 133 34.55 -0.90 -25.46
N THR A 134 34.76 -1.93 -26.27
CA THR A 134 34.44 -1.87 -27.69
C THR A 134 32.91 -1.86 -27.84
N PRO A 135 32.29 -0.79 -28.39
CA PRO A 135 30.87 -0.83 -28.73
C PRO A 135 30.68 -1.93 -29.78
N ALA A 136 29.66 -2.76 -29.62
CA ALA A 136 29.29 -3.73 -30.63
C ALA A 136 29.01 -3.00 -31.95
N GLY A 137 29.96 -3.04 -32.89
CA GLY A 137 29.80 -2.47 -34.23
C GLY A 137 30.96 -1.67 -34.82
N ARG A 138 32.05 -1.35 -34.10
CA ARG A 138 33.17 -0.60 -34.70
C ARG A 138 34.33 -1.52 -35.09
N THR A 139 34.47 -1.76 -36.39
CA THR A 139 35.54 -2.56 -37.01
C THR A 139 36.90 -1.89 -36.82
N VAL A 140 37.80 -2.57 -36.10
CA VAL A 140 39.25 -2.25 -36.12
C VAL A 140 39.83 -2.84 -37.41
N ALA A 141 40.48 -1.99 -38.20
CA ALA A 141 41.22 -2.36 -39.39
C ALA A 141 42.71 -2.48 -39.06
N SER A 142 43.21 -3.71 -38.90
CA SER A 142 44.59 -4.08 -39.25
C SER A 142 44.72 -5.61 -39.35
N SER A 143 45.67 -6.03 -40.18
CA SER A 143 45.87 -7.34 -40.80
C SER A 143 46.07 -8.52 -39.85
N GLU A 144 45.65 -9.70 -40.34
CA GLU A 144 45.87 -11.08 -39.87
C GLU A 144 45.41 -11.46 -38.44
N ASP A 145 45.52 -10.59 -37.44
CA ASP A 145 45.05 -10.85 -36.06
C ASP A 145 43.56 -10.49 -35.85
N GLY A 146 43.02 -9.68 -36.77
CA GLY A 146 41.61 -9.26 -36.74
C GLY A 146 40.61 -10.40 -37.00
N ASP A 147 41.02 -11.45 -37.71
CA ASP A 147 40.14 -12.59 -37.99
C ASP A 147 40.05 -13.57 -36.82
N ASP A 148 41.15 -13.76 -36.07
CA ASP A 148 41.12 -14.53 -34.82
C ASP A 148 40.35 -13.79 -33.73
N TRP A 149 40.57 -12.47 -33.60
CA TRP A 149 39.79 -11.61 -32.71
C TRP A 149 38.29 -11.62 -33.06
N LYS A 150 37.91 -11.52 -34.34
CA LYS A 150 36.50 -11.63 -34.78
C LYS A 150 35.89 -13.00 -34.48
N ARG A 151 36.68 -14.08 -34.56
CA ARG A 151 36.23 -15.43 -34.18
C ARG A 151 36.04 -15.57 -32.68
N LYS A 152 36.98 -15.04 -31.88
CA LYS A 152 36.88 -15.00 -30.40
C LYS A 152 35.70 -14.14 -29.94
N MET A 153 35.47 -12.98 -30.54
CA MET A 153 34.30 -12.13 -30.26
C MET A 153 32.99 -12.84 -30.63
N ARG A 154 32.89 -13.44 -31.82
CA ARG A 154 31.69 -14.20 -32.21
C ARG A 154 31.46 -15.42 -31.32
N ALA A 155 32.52 -16.05 -30.81
CA ALA A 155 32.41 -17.15 -29.85
C ALA A 155 31.95 -16.66 -28.47
N ALA A 156 32.51 -15.55 -27.97
CA ALA A 156 32.12 -14.92 -26.72
C ALA A 156 30.65 -14.44 -26.77
N GLU A 157 30.25 -13.77 -27.87
CA GLU A 157 28.89 -13.33 -28.11
C GLU A 157 27.92 -14.51 -28.21
N ARG A 158 28.31 -15.63 -28.84
CA ARG A 158 27.49 -16.86 -28.84
C ARG A 158 27.36 -17.46 -27.44
N ILE A 159 28.42 -17.46 -26.64
CA ILE A 159 28.39 -17.96 -25.26
C ILE A 159 27.51 -17.05 -24.40
N GLU A 160 27.65 -15.74 -24.55
CA GLU A 160 26.86 -14.76 -23.80
C GLU A 160 25.39 -14.79 -24.22
N ARG A 161 25.11 -14.85 -25.52
CA ARG A 161 23.76 -15.02 -26.05
C ARG A 161 23.14 -16.34 -25.61
N LYS A 162 23.90 -17.44 -25.60
CA LYS A 162 23.43 -18.73 -25.07
C LYS A 162 23.19 -18.66 -23.56
N LYS A 163 24.02 -17.93 -22.81
CA LYS A 163 23.84 -17.69 -21.37
C LYS A 163 22.63 -16.78 -21.10
N LEU A 164 22.37 -15.79 -21.96
CA LEU A 164 21.20 -14.91 -21.93
C LEU A 164 19.93 -15.64 -22.34
N GLU A 165 19.98 -16.49 -23.36
CA GLU A 165 18.89 -17.35 -23.81
C GLU A 165 18.61 -18.46 -22.79
N GLU A 166 19.62 -19.05 -22.16
CA GLU A 166 19.44 -19.95 -21.02
C GLU A 166 18.89 -19.21 -19.79
N LYS A 167 19.35 -17.99 -19.51
CA LYS A 167 18.76 -17.14 -18.47
C LYS A 167 17.30 -16.81 -18.79
N ARG A 168 16.96 -16.43 -20.04
CA ARG A 168 15.59 -16.16 -20.50
C ARG A 168 14.73 -17.42 -20.47
N ALA A 169 15.18 -18.54 -21.02
CA ALA A 169 14.47 -19.82 -21.00
C ALA A 169 14.32 -20.40 -19.59
N ARG A 170 15.25 -20.10 -18.68
CA ARG A 170 15.12 -20.40 -17.25
C ARG A 170 14.09 -19.46 -16.63
N ASN A 171 14.16 -18.16 -16.93
CA ASN A 171 13.19 -17.16 -16.46
C ASN A 171 11.76 -17.51 -16.90
N ASP A 172 11.55 -17.84 -18.18
CA ASP A 172 10.29 -18.25 -18.78
C ASP A 172 9.74 -19.53 -18.15
N ARG A 173 10.58 -20.53 -17.85
CA ARG A 173 10.15 -21.75 -17.15
C ARG A 173 9.67 -21.52 -15.71
N TYR A 174 10.16 -20.49 -15.03
CA TYR A 174 9.72 -20.12 -13.67
C TYR A 174 8.60 -19.06 -13.64
N THR A 175 8.12 -18.59 -14.81
CA THR A 175 6.93 -17.70 -14.88
C THR A 175 5.64 -18.44 -14.53
N TRP A 176 5.55 -19.76 -14.76
CA TRP A 176 4.37 -20.56 -14.44
C TRP A 176 4.50 -21.24 -13.08
N SER A 177 4.42 -20.44 -12.02
CA SER A 177 4.28 -20.91 -10.64
C SER A 177 2.90 -20.55 -10.09
N TRP A 178 2.35 -21.44 -9.26
CA TRP A 178 1.07 -21.25 -8.58
C TRP A 178 1.12 -20.12 -7.56
N THR A 179 2.28 -19.91 -6.93
CA THR A 179 2.47 -18.79 -6.02
C THR A 179 3.74 -18.02 -6.34
N GLY A 180 3.81 -16.76 -5.94
CA GLY A 180 5.02 -15.97 -6.16
C GLY A 180 5.01 -14.60 -5.47
N ILE A 181 6.10 -13.89 -5.67
CA ILE A 181 6.32 -12.54 -5.15
C ILE A 181 6.81 -11.67 -6.29
N HIS A 182 6.20 -10.50 -6.44
CA HIS A 182 6.55 -9.50 -7.45
C HIS A 182 7.09 -8.24 -6.78
N PRO A 183 8.22 -7.66 -7.23
CA PRO A 183 8.82 -6.48 -6.61
C PRO A 183 7.90 -5.25 -6.58
N ASP A 184 7.06 -5.05 -7.61
CA ASP A 184 6.08 -3.94 -7.64
C ASP A 184 5.01 -4.01 -6.54
N GLY A 185 4.87 -5.19 -5.90
CA GLY A 185 3.95 -5.40 -4.78
C GLY A 185 4.44 -4.81 -3.45
N TYR A 186 5.70 -4.37 -3.37
CA TYR A 186 6.37 -3.99 -2.13
C TYR A 186 7.06 -2.63 -2.25
N LEU A 187 7.02 -1.89 -1.14
CA LEU A 187 7.62 -0.57 -0.97
C LEU A 187 7.21 0.39 -2.11
N ARG A 188 8.01 1.43 -2.42
CA ARG A 188 7.68 2.40 -3.47
C ARG A 188 8.01 1.86 -4.85
N ASN A 189 7.26 2.31 -5.83
CA ASN A 189 7.49 2.00 -7.25
C ASN A 189 8.19 3.14 -7.98
N HIS A 190 8.00 4.37 -7.53
CA HIS A 190 8.71 5.53 -8.05
C HIS A 190 9.93 5.82 -7.18
N ILE A 191 11.12 5.79 -7.78
CA ILE A 191 12.41 6.04 -7.14
C ILE A 191 12.95 7.37 -7.71
N PRO A 192 12.91 8.48 -6.95
CA PRO A 192 13.34 9.79 -7.43
C PRO A 192 14.87 9.90 -7.40
N VAL A 193 15.53 9.20 -8.31
CA VAL A 193 16.99 9.24 -8.50
C VAL A 193 17.25 9.91 -9.86
N GLY A 194 18.28 10.76 -9.95
CA GLY A 194 18.59 11.53 -11.16
C GLY A 194 18.95 10.67 -12.38
N ASP A 195 19.33 9.42 -12.15
CA ASP A 195 19.61 8.39 -13.16
C ASP A 195 18.42 7.41 -13.27
N GLU A 196 17.67 7.49 -14.37
CA GLU A 196 16.52 6.62 -14.65
C GLU A 196 16.90 5.12 -14.63
N GLY A 197 18.10 4.78 -15.13
CA GLY A 197 18.59 3.40 -15.13
C GLY A 197 18.78 2.87 -13.72
N ARG A 198 19.31 3.70 -12.82
CA ARG A 198 19.44 3.36 -11.40
C ARG A 198 18.10 3.25 -10.70
N GLY A 199 17.16 4.15 -11.02
CA GLY A 199 15.79 4.08 -10.53
C GLY A 199 15.12 2.75 -10.85
N GLU A 200 15.22 2.29 -12.10
CA GLU A 200 14.68 0.99 -12.54
C GLU A 200 15.42 -0.21 -11.90
N TRP A 201 16.74 -0.12 -11.72
CA TRP A 201 17.50 -1.14 -11.00
C TRP A 201 17.02 -1.30 -9.55
N ILE A 202 16.87 -0.20 -8.81
CA ILE A 202 16.35 -0.22 -7.43
C ILE A 202 14.91 -0.75 -7.43
N ARG A 203 14.07 -0.28 -8.36
CA ARG A 203 12.67 -0.69 -8.49
C ARG A 203 12.51 -2.20 -8.71
N GLY A 204 13.47 -2.86 -9.35
CA GLY A 204 13.45 -4.30 -9.62
C GLY A 204 13.63 -5.20 -8.39
N SER A 205 13.99 -4.67 -7.22
CA SER A 205 14.36 -5.43 -6.02
C SER A 205 13.65 -4.91 -4.77
N ILE A 206 13.15 -5.81 -3.91
CA ILE A 206 12.60 -5.45 -2.59
C ILE A 206 13.73 -5.06 -1.65
N LEU A 207 14.85 -5.78 -1.70
CA LEU A 207 16.02 -5.52 -0.86
C LEU A 207 16.63 -4.15 -1.16
N LEU A 208 16.80 -3.76 -2.43
CA LEU A 208 17.32 -2.45 -2.81
C LEU A 208 16.35 -1.33 -2.44
N LYS A 209 15.03 -1.52 -2.66
CA LYS A 209 14.02 -0.57 -2.17
C LYS A 209 14.09 -0.40 -0.66
N LEU A 210 14.29 -1.48 0.09
CA LEU A 210 14.37 -1.43 1.55
C LEU A 210 15.64 -0.68 2.00
N ALA A 211 16.78 -0.97 1.39
CA ALA A 211 18.02 -0.25 1.66
C ALA A 211 17.89 1.24 1.30
N TYR A 212 17.23 1.55 0.18
CA TYR A 212 16.88 2.92 -0.22
C TYR A 212 16.06 3.62 0.88
N GLU A 213 14.98 3.00 1.36
CA GLU A 213 14.15 3.57 2.45
C GLU A 213 14.92 3.80 3.74
N LEU A 214 15.74 2.83 4.14
CA LEU A 214 16.51 2.94 5.37
C LEU A 214 17.56 4.05 5.25
N ARG A 215 18.15 4.24 4.06
CA ARG A 215 19.05 5.36 3.78
C ARG A 215 18.32 6.70 3.80
N GLU A 216 17.21 6.84 3.09
CA GLU A 216 16.39 8.08 3.06
C GLU A 216 15.94 8.52 4.45
N ARG A 217 15.68 7.56 5.34
CA ARG A 217 15.23 7.82 6.71
C ARG A 217 16.36 7.95 7.74
N GLY A 218 17.62 7.92 7.29
CA GLY A 218 18.80 8.12 8.13
C GLY A 218 19.21 6.93 9.00
N PHE A 219 18.71 5.71 8.72
CA PHE A 219 19.12 4.48 9.41
C PHE A 219 20.39 3.84 8.80
N LEU A 220 20.69 4.13 7.53
CA LEU A 220 21.93 3.72 6.85
C LEU A 220 22.79 4.94 6.49
N THR A 221 24.11 4.80 6.60
CA THR A 221 25.05 5.88 6.21
C THR A 221 25.24 5.97 4.71
N VAL A 222 25.06 4.87 3.98
CA VAL A 222 25.12 4.76 2.53
C VAL A 222 23.95 3.90 2.05
N GLY A 223 23.37 4.23 0.89
CA GLY A 223 22.32 3.43 0.25
C GLY A 223 22.55 3.26 -1.26
N PRO A 224 21.70 2.46 -1.92
CA PRO A 224 21.82 2.19 -3.35
C PRO A 224 21.58 3.43 -4.24
N GLN A 225 21.04 4.53 -3.70
CA GLN A 225 20.87 5.79 -4.43
C GLN A 225 22.17 6.61 -4.56
N ASP A 226 23.13 6.44 -3.64
CA ASP A 226 24.31 7.31 -3.56
C ASP A 226 25.28 7.01 -4.74
N GLU A 227 25.70 8.04 -5.48
CA GLU A 227 26.74 7.93 -6.53
C GLU A 227 28.11 7.64 -5.90
N ASP A 228 28.89 6.73 -6.51
CA ASP A 228 30.28 6.41 -6.16
C ASP A 228 30.53 5.69 -4.83
N VAL A 229 29.89 4.53 -4.63
CA VAL A 229 30.34 3.55 -3.62
C VAL A 229 31.57 2.78 -4.16
N VAL A 230 32.71 3.46 -4.27
CA VAL A 230 34.00 2.84 -4.59
C VAL A 230 34.73 2.52 -3.28
N GLY A 231 34.77 1.24 -2.88
CA GLY A 231 35.54 0.75 -1.71
C GLY A 231 34.71 0.15 -0.57
N ASP A 232 35.31 0.05 0.63
CA ASP A 232 34.80 -0.63 1.85
C ASP A 232 33.47 -0.06 2.45
N LYS A 233 32.79 0.88 1.78
CA LYS A 233 31.58 1.57 2.27
C LYS A 233 30.29 1.12 1.55
N ASP A 234 30.13 -0.17 1.31
CA ASP A 234 28.86 -0.74 0.81
C ASP A 234 27.78 -0.67 1.91
N TRP A 235 26.53 -0.34 1.56
CA TRP A 235 25.39 -0.36 2.48
C TRP A 235 25.19 -1.74 3.14
N ARG A 236 25.67 -2.82 2.49
CA ARG A 236 25.70 -4.18 3.04
C ARG A 236 26.63 -4.35 4.23
N SER A 237 27.56 -3.42 4.45
CA SER A 237 28.40 -3.39 5.66
C SER A 237 27.60 -3.03 6.91
N GLU A 238 26.41 -2.44 6.74
CA GLU A 238 25.52 -2.04 7.83
C GLU A 238 24.22 -2.85 7.89
N LEU A 239 23.72 -3.28 6.72
CA LEU A 239 22.51 -4.11 6.60
C LEU A 239 22.90 -5.56 6.28
N GLY A 240 22.69 -6.44 7.25
CA GLY A 240 22.94 -7.88 7.12
C GLY A 240 21.75 -8.61 6.51
N GLN A 241 21.37 -9.72 7.14
CA GLN A 241 20.24 -10.53 6.64
C GLN A 241 18.91 -9.79 6.80
N VAL A 242 18.05 -9.91 5.79
CA VAL A 242 16.67 -9.41 5.85
C VAL A 242 15.69 -10.56 5.62
N TRP A 243 14.78 -10.74 6.58
CA TRP A 243 13.72 -11.74 6.53
C TRP A 243 12.37 -11.07 6.33
N THR A 244 11.71 -11.35 5.21
CA THR A 244 10.40 -10.79 4.88
C THR A 244 9.31 -11.81 5.14
N VAL A 245 8.32 -11.41 5.93
CA VAL A 245 7.08 -12.16 6.17
C VAL A 245 5.95 -11.53 5.38
N THR A 246 5.41 -12.26 4.43
CA THR A 246 4.38 -11.76 3.51
C THR A 246 3.44 -12.87 3.04
N MET A 247 2.25 -12.50 2.61
CA MET A 247 1.34 -13.41 1.90
C MET A 247 1.79 -13.53 0.43
N PRO A 248 1.98 -14.74 -0.10
CA PRO A 248 2.32 -14.91 -1.51
C PRO A 248 1.12 -14.60 -2.41
N SER A 249 1.37 -14.20 -3.66
CA SER A 249 0.33 -14.18 -4.69
C SER A 249 -0.07 -15.61 -5.05
N VAL A 250 -1.30 -15.82 -5.53
CA VAL A 250 -1.78 -17.14 -5.98
C VAL A 250 -2.34 -17.01 -7.39
N VAL A 251 -1.74 -17.71 -8.36
CA VAL A 251 -2.09 -17.67 -9.80
C VAL A 251 -2.10 -16.22 -10.32
N GLY A 252 -1.11 -15.43 -9.91
CA GLY A 252 -1.00 -14.02 -10.28
C GLY A 252 -1.98 -13.08 -9.56
N LEU A 253 -2.96 -13.62 -8.81
CA LEU A 253 -3.83 -12.82 -7.97
C LEU A 253 -3.09 -12.50 -6.67
N THR A 254 -2.67 -11.25 -6.55
CA THR A 254 -2.23 -10.70 -5.26
C THR A 254 -3.48 -10.50 -4.39
N GLY A 255 -3.65 -11.35 -3.38
CA GLY A 255 -4.65 -11.10 -2.35
C GLY A 255 -4.36 -9.79 -1.62
N ILE A 256 -5.32 -9.27 -0.83
CA ILE A 256 -5.02 -8.17 0.08
C ILE A 256 -4.01 -8.68 1.10
N ASN A 257 -2.77 -8.24 0.98
CA ASN A 257 -1.72 -8.43 1.96
C ASN A 257 -1.68 -7.20 2.86
N PRO A 258 -2.41 -7.18 3.99
CA PRO A 258 -2.56 -5.96 4.78
C PRO A 258 -1.26 -5.55 5.48
N LEU A 259 -0.33 -6.48 5.71
CA LEU A 259 0.89 -6.25 6.45
C LEU A 259 2.02 -7.16 5.93
N THR A 260 3.08 -6.52 5.44
CA THR A 260 4.39 -7.15 5.22
C THR A 260 5.33 -6.73 6.34
N VAL A 261 6.13 -7.66 6.84
CA VAL A 261 7.08 -7.40 7.94
C VAL A 261 8.48 -7.78 7.50
N HIS A 262 9.39 -6.82 7.49
CA HIS A 262 10.81 -7.07 7.25
C HIS A 262 11.57 -7.02 8.57
N TYR A 263 12.14 -8.16 8.96
CA TYR A 263 13.07 -8.25 10.08
C TYR A 263 14.48 -8.02 9.55
N CYS A 264 15.11 -6.93 9.97
CA CYS A 264 16.46 -6.56 9.56
C CYS A 264 17.45 -6.91 10.67
N PHE A 265 18.56 -7.51 10.28
CA PHE A 265 19.64 -7.89 11.18
C PHE A 265 20.91 -7.12 10.81
N ARG A 266 21.77 -6.83 11.80
CA ARG A 266 23.12 -6.36 11.53
C ARG A 266 23.96 -7.51 10.93
N PRO A 267 25.05 -7.20 10.21
CA PRO A 267 26.06 -8.20 9.86
C PRO A 267 26.66 -8.84 11.12
N ALA A 268 27.10 -10.09 11.00
CA ALA A 268 27.75 -10.77 12.11
C ALA A 268 29.06 -10.05 12.49
N GLY A 269 29.25 -9.71 13.77
CA GLY A 269 30.42 -8.96 14.25
C GLY A 269 30.37 -7.45 13.98
N TYR A 270 29.20 -6.90 13.63
CA TYR A 270 29.03 -5.46 13.46
C TYR A 270 29.30 -4.70 14.77
N GLY A 271 30.24 -3.74 14.73
CA GLY A 271 30.60 -2.90 15.89
C GLY A 271 31.74 -3.41 16.77
N GLU A 272 32.32 -4.59 16.50
CA GLU A 272 33.55 -5.02 17.16
C GLU A 272 34.76 -4.22 16.60
N SER A 273 35.48 -3.53 17.50
CA SER A 273 36.51 -2.52 17.19
C SER A 273 37.53 -2.91 16.12
N GLU A 274 37.89 -1.92 15.29
CA GLU A 274 38.90 -1.88 14.22
C GLU A 274 39.86 -3.09 14.14
N GLY A 275 39.68 -3.91 13.10
CA GLY A 275 40.68 -4.92 12.75
C GLY A 275 40.15 -6.07 11.92
N LYS A 276 39.65 -5.76 10.71
CA LYS A 276 39.03 -6.68 9.75
C LYS A 276 37.63 -7.12 10.20
N ALA A 277 36.60 -6.45 9.66
CA ALA A 277 35.37 -7.12 9.28
C ALA A 277 35.75 -8.21 8.26
N MET A 278 36.30 -9.32 8.75
CA MET A 278 36.47 -10.52 7.96
C MET A 278 35.07 -10.81 7.45
N ARG A 279 34.89 -10.95 6.13
CA ARG A 279 33.65 -11.47 5.50
C ARG A 279 33.39 -12.88 6.05
N LYS A 280 33.04 -12.98 7.33
CA LYS A 280 32.93 -14.19 8.11
C LYS A 280 31.51 -14.68 7.85
N ASN A 281 31.39 -15.58 6.86
CA ASN A 281 30.15 -16.20 6.39
C ASN A 281 28.95 -15.23 6.30
N GLU A 282 28.66 -14.72 5.09
CA GLU A 282 27.38 -14.07 4.73
C GLU A 282 26.13 -14.92 5.11
N GLU A 283 26.34 -16.19 5.43
CA GLU A 283 25.32 -17.11 5.91
C GLU A 283 24.98 -16.95 7.39
N THR A 284 25.85 -16.36 8.20
CA THR A 284 25.62 -16.16 9.64
C THR A 284 24.73 -14.95 9.87
N ARG A 285 23.67 -15.12 10.67
CA ARG A 285 22.77 -14.03 11.07
C ARG A 285 23.41 -13.27 12.25
N GLY A 286 23.52 -11.95 12.15
CA GLY A 286 23.94 -11.10 13.26
C GLY A 286 22.77 -10.74 14.18
N ASP A 287 22.95 -9.67 14.97
CA ASP A 287 21.95 -9.24 15.95
C ASP A 287 20.72 -8.64 15.28
N PHE A 288 19.55 -8.83 15.92
CA PHE A 288 18.32 -8.20 15.46
C PHE A 288 18.44 -6.68 15.64
N TRP A 289 18.23 -5.95 14.55
CA TRP A 289 18.46 -4.51 14.51
C TRP A 289 17.16 -3.73 14.55
N LEU A 290 16.29 -3.95 13.56
CA LEU A 290 15.05 -3.21 13.42
C LEU A 290 14.00 -4.03 12.70
N VAL A 291 12.74 -3.62 12.86
CA VAL A 291 11.62 -4.14 12.09
C VAL A 291 11.07 -3.03 11.20
N VAL A 292 10.75 -3.39 9.96
CA VAL A 292 10.03 -2.53 9.03
C VAL A 292 8.63 -3.10 8.81
N LEU A 293 7.61 -2.35 9.22
CA LEU A 293 6.21 -2.69 8.99
C LEU A 293 5.73 -1.96 7.74
N GLU A 294 5.57 -2.69 6.64
CA GLU A 294 4.90 -2.19 5.45
C GLU A 294 3.41 -2.52 5.55
N VAL A 295 2.59 -1.48 5.67
CA VAL A 295 1.14 -1.61 5.78
C VAL A 295 0.50 -1.18 4.48
N HIS A 296 -0.35 -2.06 3.95
CA HIS A 296 -1.13 -1.81 2.75
C HIS A 296 -2.57 -1.56 3.16
N ASN A 297 -3.17 -0.48 2.64
CA ASN A 297 -4.59 -0.27 2.84
C ASN A 297 -5.42 -0.77 1.65
N THR A 298 -6.73 -0.79 1.83
CA THR A 298 -7.68 -1.23 0.79
C THR A 298 -7.82 -0.24 -0.38
N PHE A 299 -7.16 0.92 -0.30
CA PHE A 299 -7.21 1.98 -1.31
C PHE A 299 -5.98 2.00 -2.22
N GLY A 300 -5.07 1.03 -2.07
CA GLY A 300 -3.84 0.93 -2.86
C GLY A 300 -2.68 1.77 -2.32
N GLU A 301 -2.85 2.42 -1.17
CA GLU A 301 -1.77 3.16 -0.51
C GLU A 301 -0.87 2.22 0.28
N ARG A 302 0.40 2.60 0.40
CA ARG A 302 1.40 1.88 1.21
C ARG A 302 2.09 2.84 2.15
N HIS A 303 2.31 2.37 3.39
CA HIS A 303 3.02 3.12 4.42
C HIS A 303 4.02 2.23 5.13
N VAL A 304 5.10 2.83 5.62
CA VAL A 304 6.17 2.11 6.29
C VAL A 304 6.48 2.72 7.66
N TYR A 305 6.54 1.85 8.68
CA TYR A 305 7.11 2.14 9.99
C TYR A 305 8.43 1.44 10.15
N VAL A 306 9.45 2.17 10.62
CA VAL A 306 10.75 1.61 10.97
C VAL A 306 10.88 1.72 12.48
N LEU A 307 11.10 0.59 13.15
CA LEU A 307 11.19 0.52 14.61
C LEU A 307 12.49 -0.19 14.99
N GLU A 308 13.40 0.55 15.61
CA GLU A 308 14.73 0.07 15.99
C GLU A 308 14.68 -0.63 17.35
N ALA A 309 15.31 -1.80 17.44
CA ALA A 309 15.41 -2.56 18.68
C ALA A 309 16.28 -1.80 19.68
N GLY A 310 15.83 -1.74 20.93
CA GLY A 310 16.52 -1.03 22.02
C GLY A 310 16.46 0.50 21.96
N LYS A 311 15.85 1.09 20.92
CA LYS A 311 15.64 2.54 20.79
C LYS A 311 14.17 2.88 20.76
N ASP A 312 13.75 3.84 21.59
CA ASP A 312 12.35 4.27 21.73
C ASP A 312 11.38 3.11 22.00
N GLU A 313 11.86 1.99 22.55
CA GLU A 313 11.02 0.91 23.04
C GLU A 313 10.26 1.39 24.28
N ASP A 314 9.01 0.93 24.42
CA ASP A 314 8.25 1.16 25.63
C ASP A 314 9.03 0.56 26.81
N ALA A 315 9.59 1.43 27.67
CA ALA A 315 10.32 1.00 28.84
C ALA A 315 9.40 0.21 29.80
N ASP A 316 10.02 -0.64 30.62
CA ASP A 316 9.40 -1.17 31.83
C ASP A 316 9.22 -0.03 32.85
N GLU A 317 8.34 0.93 32.55
CA GLU A 317 8.04 1.99 33.50
C GLU A 317 7.27 1.40 34.68
N VAL A 318 7.94 1.34 35.83
CA VAL A 318 7.28 1.24 37.13
C VAL A 318 6.63 2.59 37.41
N THR A 319 5.51 2.88 36.74
CA THR A 319 4.68 4.02 37.11
C THR A 319 4.02 3.66 38.45
N GLN A 320 4.46 4.26 39.55
CA GLN A 320 3.73 4.27 40.81
C GLN A 320 2.50 5.18 40.66
N GLN A 321 1.51 4.75 39.88
CA GLN A 321 0.17 5.32 39.99
C GLN A 321 -0.58 4.51 41.04
N LEU A 322 -0.76 5.10 42.23
CA LEU A 322 -1.74 4.64 43.19
C LEU A 322 -3.12 4.89 42.60
N ASP A 323 -3.83 3.81 42.29
CA ASP A 323 -5.27 3.85 42.08
C ASP A 323 -5.94 4.07 43.46
N PRO A 324 -6.74 5.15 43.68
CA PRO A 324 -7.31 5.46 44.99
C PRO A 324 -8.29 4.40 45.50
N ASP A 325 -8.96 3.68 44.57
CA ASP A 325 -10.01 2.72 44.90
C ASP A 325 -9.54 1.26 44.90
N THR A 326 -8.37 0.97 44.33
CA THR A 326 -7.75 -0.36 44.42
C THR A 326 -6.27 -0.21 44.73
N LEU A 327 -5.82 -0.75 45.87
CA LEU A 327 -4.40 -0.81 46.26
C LEU A 327 -3.58 -1.73 45.32
N ARG A 328 -3.62 -1.48 44.01
CA ARG A 328 -2.93 -2.23 42.96
C ARG A 328 -2.11 -1.28 42.12
N THR A 329 -0.80 -1.42 42.23
CA THR A 329 0.18 -0.79 41.35
C THR A 329 0.09 -1.43 39.97
N GLU A 330 -0.49 -0.77 38.97
CA GLU A 330 -0.40 -1.20 37.56
C GLU A 330 0.99 -0.85 37.02
N SER A 331 1.93 -1.77 37.20
CA SER A 331 3.23 -1.71 36.51
C SER A 331 3.03 -1.96 35.01
N LYS A 332 3.42 -1.01 34.15
CA LYS A 332 3.56 -1.22 32.69
C LYS A 332 4.76 -2.14 32.43
N ARG A 333 4.65 -3.41 32.78
CA ARG A 333 5.63 -4.42 32.36
C ARG A 333 5.51 -4.64 30.86
N LYS A 334 6.64 -4.79 30.18
CA LYS A 334 6.74 -5.48 28.89
C LYS A 334 5.86 -6.72 28.95
N ARG A 335 4.93 -6.82 28.00
CA ARG A 335 3.94 -7.90 28.04
C ARG A 335 4.67 -9.25 27.95
N SER A 336 4.47 -10.10 28.96
CA SER A 336 5.05 -11.44 28.99
C SER A 336 4.81 -12.18 27.67
N GLY A 337 5.89 -12.68 27.06
CA GLY A 337 5.84 -13.46 25.81
C GLY A 337 6.04 -12.65 24.53
N TYR A 338 6.49 -11.38 24.60
CA TYR A 338 7.01 -10.63 23.45
C TYR A 338 8.38 -10.05 23.83
N ASP A 339 9.26 -9.91 22.84
CA ASP A 339 10.65 -9.48 23.03
C ASP A 339 10.77 -7.95 22.92
N HIS A 340 10.00 -7.36 22.02
CA HIS A 340 10.00 -5.92 21.77
C HIS A 340 8.61 -5.30 21.84
N GLN A 341 8.55 -4.03 22.22
CA GLN A 341 7.32 -3.26 22.32
C GLN A 341 7.57 -1.79 21.99
N TRP A 342 6.71 -1.20 21.14
CA TRP A 342 6.77 0.23 20.81
C TRP A 342 5.38 0.83 20.79
N THR A 343 5.22 2.04 21.33
CA THR A 343 4.05 2.89 21.12
C THR A 343 4.44 4.04 20.20
N PHE A 344 3.86 4.11 19.01
CA PHE A 344 4.14 5.13 18.02
C PHE A 344 2.86 5.70 17.41
N PRO A 345 2.88 6.96 16.96
CA PRO A 345 1.70 7.60 16.41
C PRO A 345 1.24 6.92 15.12
N ARG A 346 -0.08 6.78 14.97
CA ARG A 346 -0.68 6.30 13.71
C ARG A 346 -0.51 7.36 12.63
N SER A 347 -0.13 6.97 11.42
CA SER A 347 0.08 7.90 10.29
C SER A 347 -0.77 7.59 9.05
N PHE A 348 -1.37 6.39 8.97
CA PHE A 348 -2.14 5.94 7.80
C PHE A 348 -3.59 5.57 8.13
N HIS A 349 -4.43 5.65 7.10
CA HIS A 349 -5.85 5.31 7.15
C HIS A 349 -6.07 3.87 6.65
N VAL A 350 -6.36 2.94 7.57
CA VAL A 350 -6.44 1.49 7.26
C VAL A 350 -7.86 1.01 6.98
N SER A 351 -8.85 1.74 7.48
CA SER A 351 -10.24 1.30 7.45
C SER A 351 -11.16 2.51 7.51
N PRO A 352 -12.23 2.52 6.70
CA PRO A 352 -13.23 3.59 6.74
C PRO A 352 -13.94 3.68 8.10
N PHE A 353 -13.83 2.70 8.99
CA PHE A 353 -14.50 2.74 10.29
C PHE A 353 -13.67 3.41 11.40
N ASN A 354 -12.54 4.01 11.06
CA ASN A 354 -11.70 4.75 12.00
C ASN A 354 -11.16 6.01 11.35
N ASP A 355 -11.26 7.12 12.05
CA ASP A 355 -10.46 8.32 11.86
C ASP A 355 -8.95 8.02 11.81
N ARG A 356 -8.11 8.97 11.41
CA ARG A 356 -6.64 8.79 11.40
C ARG A 356 -5.98 8.97 12.77
N GLY A 357 -6.73 9.40 13.78
CA GLY A 357 -6.22 9.65 15.13
C GLY A 357 -5.74 8.39 15.87
N GLY A 358 -4.99 8.63 16.94
CA GLY A 358 -4.53 7.63 17.89
C GLY A 358 -3.10 7.12 17.67
N TYR A 359 -2.76 6.08 18.43
CA TYR A 359 -1.44 5.47 18.50
C TYR A 359 -1.53 3.98 18.21
N TYR A 360 -0.50 3.46 17.56
CA TYR A 360 -0.28 2.03 17.55
C TYR A 360 0.64 1.64 18.70
N ARG A 361 0.27 0.56 19.40
CA ARG A 361 1.20 -0.18 20.24
C ARG A 361 1.47 -1.53 19.63
N LEU A 362 2.70 -1.72 19.16
CA LEU A 362 3.20 -2.97 18.61
C LEU A 362 3.84 -3.80 19.72
N PHE A 363 3.58 -5.10 19.71
CA PHE A 363 4.33 -6.12 20.43
C PHE A 363 4.85 -7.11 19.41
N LEU A 364 6.14 -7.39 19.45
CA LEU A 364 6.84 -8.19 18.46
C LEU A 364 7.65 -9.29 19.14
N LYS A 365 7.53 -10.51 18.62
CA LYS A 365 8.46 -11.60 18.93
C LYS A 365 9.62 -11.58 17.95
N GLN A 366 10.83 -11.79 18.45
CA GLN A 366 12.00 -12.05 17.62
C GLN A 366 11.80 -13.40 16.93
N PRO A 367 11.89 -13.46 15.59
CA PRO A 367 11.46 -14.62 14.83
C PRO A 367 12.29 -15.89 15.07
N PHE A 368 13.46 -15.76 15.69
CA PHE A 368 14.43 -16.85 15.90
C PHE A 368 15.02 -16.86 17.30
N ALA A 369 14.23 -16.57 18.34
CA ALA A 369 14.68 -16.59 19.73
C ALA A 369 15.36 -17.92 20.13
N ASP A 370 14.83 -19.06 19.65
CA ASP A 370 15.41 -20.39 19.90
C ASP A 370 16.53 -20.76 18.90
N GLY A 371 17.08 -19.78 18.18
CA GLY A 371 18.13 -19.89 17.17
C GLY A 371 17.69 -20.46 15.82
N PHE A 372 16.74 -21.41 15.83
CA PHE A 372 16.56 -22.40 14.77
C PHE A 372 15.17 -22.44 14.15
N THR A 373 14.13 -22.23 14.94
CA THR A 373 12.74 -22.28 14.47
C THR A 373 12.19 -20.89 14.21
N PHE A 374 11.46 -20.74 13.11
CA PHE A 374 10.78 -19.48 12.80
C PHE A 374 9.46 -19.38 13.56
N ASN A 375 9.35 -18.37 14.43
CA ASN A 375 8.17 -18.10 15.25
C ASN A 375 7.60 -16.72 14.92
N LEU A 376 6.39 -16.68 14.37
CA LEU A 376 5.69 -15.43 14.10
C LEU A 376 4.83 -15.06 15.30
N GLY A 377 5.05 -13.88 15.88
CA GLY A 377 4.20 -13.35 16.93
C GLY A 377 4.14 -11.84 16.88
N ILE A 378 3.03 -11.32 16.36
CA ILE A 378 2.80 -9.89 16.21
C ILE A 378 1.47 -9.54 16.84
N ARG A 379 1.47 -8.51 17.66
CA ARG A 379 0.24 -7.93 18.20
C ARG A 379 0.27 -6.43 18.03
N LEU A 380 -0.79 -5.90 17.45
CA LEU A 380 -0.99 -4.49 17.24
C LEU A 380 -2.23 -4.04 17.99
N LEU A 381 -2.10 -3.02 18.83
CA LEU A 381 -3.21 -2.33 19.46
C LEU A 381 -3.37 -0.95 18.84
N LEU A 382 -4.59 -0.60 18.46
CA LEU A 382 -4.94 0.80 18.22
C LEU A 382 -5.42 1.39 19.54
N LEU A 383 -4.73 2.43 19.98
CA LEU A 383 -5.03 3.20 21.17
C LEU A 383 -5.56 4.57 20.76
N VAL A 384 -6.57 5.06 21.46
CA VAL A 384 -7.11 6.42 21.30
C VAL A 384 -7.14 7.10 22.66
N GLU A 385 -7.08 8.43 22.66
CA GLU A 385 -7.28 9.20 23.89
C GLU A 385 -8.70 8.96 24.43
N SER A 386 -8.84 8.99 25.76
CA SER A 386 -10.12 8.91 26.43
C SER A 386 -10.93 10.16 26.18
N ASP A 387 -12.23 10.00 25.87
CA ASP A 387 -13.18 11.13 25.79
C ASP A 387 -13.53 11.70 27.17
N ASP A 388 -13.00 11.13 28.26
CA ASP A 388 -13.20 11.60 29.62
C ASP A 388 -12.43 12.91 29.87
N PRO A 389 -13.10 14.05 30.06
CA PRO A 389 -12.45 15.35 30.24
C PRO A 389 -11.61 15.41 31.53
N SER A 390 -11.82 14.48 32.48
CA SER A 390 -11.02 14.39 33.70
C SER A 390 -9.66 13.69 33.51
N SER A 391 -9.47 12.98 32.40
CA SER A 391 -8.23 12.23 32.11
C SER A 391 -7.89 12.21 30.61
N PRO A 392 -7.63 13.38 29.99
CA PRO A 392 -7.41 13.49 28.54
C PRO A 392 -6.15 12.75 28.03
N THR A 393 -5.22 12.40 28.91
CA THR A 393 -3.97 11.69 28.55
C THR A 393 -4.09 10.17 28.62
N LYS A 394 -5.23 9.62 29.05
CA LYS A 394 -5.40 8.17 29.17
C LYS A 394 -5.66 7.52 27.82
N LEU A 395 -4.71 6.72 27.34
CA LEU A 395 -4.86 5.92 26.13
C LEU A 395 -5.71 4.67 26.38
N VAL A 396 -6.84 4.56 25.67
CA VAL A 396 -7.79 3.44 25.75
C VAL A 396 -7.68 2.57 24.49
N LYS A 397 -7.83 1.25 24.66
CA LYS A 397 -7.80 0.29 23.56
C LYS A 397 -9.05 0.43 22.69
N LYS A 398 -8.89 0.81 21.43
CA LYS A 398 -9.97 0.86 20.42
C LYS A 398 -10.06 -0.43 19.63
N LEU A 399 -8.93 -0.92 19.13
CA LEU A 399 -8.83 -2.15 18.32
C LEU A 399 -7.59 -2.98 18.71
N MET A 400 -7.66 -4.26 18.42
CA MET A 400 -6.55 -5.21 18.54
C MET A 400 -6.53 -6.11 17.32
N ALA A 401 -5.34 -6.29 16.74
CA ALA A 401 -5.04 -7.35 15.80
C ALA A 401 -3.89 -8.19 16.35
N THR A 402 -3.97 -9.51 16.22
CA THR A 402 -2.85 -10.42 16.49
C THR A 402 -2.62 -11.29 15.27
N LEU A 403 -1.36 -11.55 14.95
CA LEU A 403 -0.91 -12.49 13.94
C LEU A 403 0.13 -13.41 14.58
N ASP A 404 -0.27 -14.65 14.84
CA ASP A 404 0.59 -15.65 15.48
C ASP A 404 0.75 -16.86 14.56
N SER A 405 1.97 -17.40 14.42
CA SER A 405 2.18 -18.72 13.82
C SER A 405 1.48 -19.78 14.66
N VAL A 406 0.90 -20.79 14.00
CA VAL A 406 0.32 -21.92 14.70
C VAL A 406 1.45 -22.71 15.37
N SER A 407 1.50 -22.69 16.70
CA SER A 407 2.58 -23.30 17.48
C SER A 407 2.66 -24.81 17.25
N THR A 408 3.89 -25.34 17.24
CA THR A 408 4.16 -26.76 17.37
C THR A 408 3.70 -27.27 18.75
N PRO A 409 3.15 -28.50 18.84
CA PRO A 409 2.93 -29.13 20.14
C PRO A 409 4.27 -29.28 20.89
N PRO A 410 4.26 -29.21 22.24
CA PRO A 410 5.48 -29.24 23.04
C PRO A 410 6.28 -30.52 22.81
N ALA A 411 7.62 -30.40 22.90
CA ALA A 411 8.59 -31.46 22.67
C ALA A 411 8.42 -32.73 23.55
N SER A 412 7.53 -32.70 24.55
CA SER A 412 7.19 -33.85 25.39
C SER A 412 6.24 -34.85 24.74
N SER A 413 5.61 -34.53 23.60
CA SER A 413 4.92 -35.53 22.80
C SER A 413 5.95 -36.40 22.09
N LYS A 414 5.87 -37.73 22.26
CA LYS A 414 6.69 -38.74 21.56
C LYS A 414 6.88 -38.35 20.07
N PRO A 415 8.00 -38.71 19.42
CA PRO A 415 8.34 -38.35 18.02
C PRO A 415 7.44 -39.05 16.97
N HIS A 416 6.16 -39.21 17.26
CA HIS A 416 5.16 -39.50 16.27
C HIS A 416 4.88 -38.21 15.50
N ARG A 417 5.43 -38.14 14.28
CA ARG A 417 4.96 -37.34 13.13
C ARG A 417 4.00 -36.21 13.52
N SER A 418 4.54 -35.02 13.83
CA SER A 418 3.75 -33.79 13.99
C SER A 418 2.92 -33.57 12.72
N THR A 419 1.68 -34.02 12.73
CA THR A 419 0.71 -33.87 11.65
C THR A 419 -0.17 -32.69 12.01
N GLY A 420 -0.10 -31.60 11.25
CA GLY A 420 -0.88 -30.40 11.57
C GLY A 420 -0.38 -29.13 10.89
N ARG A 421 -1.09 -28.02 11.14
CA ARG A 421 -0.71 -26.69 10.67
C ARG A 421 0.37 -26.13 11.59
N HIS A 422 1.60 -26.05 11.12
CA HIS A 422 2.72 -25.46 11.87
C HIS A 422 3.80 -25.02 10.88
N THR A 423 4.72 -24.18 11.35
CA THR A 423 5.81 -23.65 10.53
C THR A 423 6.71 -24.76 10.01
N ARG A 424 7.02 -24.74 8.71
CA ARG A 424 7.88 -25.72 8.04
C ARG A 424 8.84 -25.03 7.06
N PRO A 425 10.04 -25.57 6.79
CA PRO A 425 10.88 -25.10 5.71
C PRO A 425 10.13 -25.09 4.36
N LEU A 426 10.40 -24.10 3.53
CA LEU A 426 9.79 -23.98 2.21
C LEU A 426 10.32 -25.09 1.29
N SER A 427 9.40 -25.92 0.79
CA SER A 427 9.61 -26.86 -0.29
C SER A 427 8.34 -26.96 -1.13
N PRO A 428 8.38 -27.50 -2.36
CA PRO A 428 7.16 -27.72 -3.14
C PRO A 428 6.13 -28.53 -2.34
N ALA A 429 6.58 -29.57 -1.64
CA ALA A 429 5.73 -30.47 -0.87
C ALA A 429 5.05 -29.77 0.32
N THR A 430 5.81 -29.01 1.11
CA THR A 430 5.26 -28.32 2.29
C THR A 430 4.31 -27.19 1.89
N LEU A 431 4.60 -26.50 0.78
CA LEU A 431 3.73 -25.45 0.26
C LEU A 431 2.42 -26.02 -0.32
N TYR A 432 2.47 -27.06 -1.16
CA TYR A 432 1.25 -27.71 -1.65
C TYR A 432 0.43 -28.30 -0.51
N ALA A 433 1.07 -28.93 0.47
CA ALA A 433 0.39 -29.45 1.64
C ALA A 433 -0.27 -28.33 2.47
N ALA A 434 0.35 -27.15 2.58
CA ALA A 434 -0.27 -25.99 3.24
C ALA A 434 -1.47 -25.45 2.47
N ILE A 435 -1.35 -25.29 1.15
CA ILE A 435 -2.45 -24.83 0.26
C ILE A 435 -3.62 -25.81 0.31
N LEU A 436 -3.37 -27.12 0.19
CA LEU A 436 -4.42 -28.15 0.24
C LEU A 436 -5.13 -28.22 1.61
N ARG A 437 -4.46 -27.88 2.71
CA ARG A 437 -5.08 -27.80 4.04
C ARG A 437 -5.91 -26.54 4.26
N GLN A 438 -5.71 -25.53 3.40
CA GLN A 438 -6.28 -24.19 3.52
C GLN A 438 -6.65 -23.61 2.14
N PRO A 439 -7.41 -24.33 1.29
CA PRO A 439 -7.54 -23.99 -0.13
C PRO A 439 -8.22 -22.64 -0.36
N PHE A 440 -9.05 -22.21 0.60
CA PHE A 440 -9.80 -20.97 0.52
C PHE A 440 -9.27 -19.87 1.43
N ASP A 441 -8.29 -20.13 2.30
CA ASP A 441 -7.88 -19.12 3.28
C ASP A 441 -7.17 -17.92 2.60
N LEU A 442 -6.38 -18.16 1.55
CA LEU A 442 -5.78 -17.07 0.77
C LEU A 442 -6.83 -16.29 -0.06
N PHE A 443 -7.76 -16.99 -0.72
CA PHE A 443 -8.76 -16.37 -1.61
C PHE A 443 -9.91 -15.68 -0.87
N LEU A 444 -10.43 -16.29 0.20
CA LEU A 444 -11.59 -15.78 0.94
C LEU A 444 -11.20 -14.77 2.02
N THR A 445 -9.92 -14.46 2.22
CA THR A 445 -9.54 -13.43 3.22
C THR A 445 -10.20 -12.10 2.91
N PHE A 446 -10.18 -11.64 1.65
CA PHE A 446 -10.83 -10.39 1.27
C PHE A 446 -12.36 -10.45 1.42
N ALA A 447 -13.00 -11.48 0.86
CA ALA A 447 -14.45 -11.66 0.97
C ALA A 447 -14.91 -11.72 2.45
N ARG A 448 -14.13 -12.37 3.31
CA ARG A 448 -14.37 -12.43 4.75
C ARG A 448 -14.19 -11.06 5.42
N ILE A 449 -13.16 -10.29 5.07
CA ILE A 449 -12.97 -8.92 5.56
C ILE A 449 -14.17 -8.06 5.18
N LEU A 450 -14.62 -8.13 3.92
CA LEU A 450 -15.78 -7.39 3.43
C LEU A 450 -17.07 -7.81 4.14
N TYR A 451 -17.27 -9.11 4.38
CA TYR A 451 -18.41 -9.61 5.16
C TYR A 451 -18.40 -9.08 6.60
N GLN A 452 -17.25 -9.07 7.27
CA GLN A 452 -17.15 -8.53 8.63
C GLN A 452 -17.32 -7.00 8.65
N ALA A 453 -16.80 -6.29 7.65
CA ALA A 453 -17.03 -4.87 7.45
C ALA A 453 -18.52 -4.55 7.25
N ALA A 454 -19.20 -5.29 6.37
CA ALA A 454 -20.64 -5.17 6.16
C ALA A 454 -21.43 -5.44 7.44
N LYS A 455 -21.05 -6.47 8.21
CA LYS A 455 -21.67 -6.75 9.53
C LYS A 455 -21.47 -5.60 10.51
N LEU A 456 -20.27 -5.01 10.58
CA LEU A 456 -20.00 -3.85 11.42
C LEU A 456 -20.86 -2.65 11.01
N HIS A 457 -20.93 -2.40 9.71
CA HIS A 457 -21.62 -1.25 9.16
C HIS A 457 -23.14 -1.35 9.30
N PHE A 458 -23.74 -2.41 8.73
CA PHE A 458 -25.19 -2.55 8.64
C PHE A 458 -25.82 -3.10 9.92
N ALA A 459 -25.23 -4.13 10.52
CA ALA A 459 -25.81 -4.75 11.72
C ALA A 459 -25.42 -4.01 13.01
N LYS A 460 -24.19 -3.47 13.08
CA LYS A 460 -23.68 -2.77 14.28
C LYS A 460 -23.63 -1.25 14.15
N ARG A 461 -24.21 -0.70 13.08
CA ARG A 461 -24.42 0.73 12.89
C ARG A 461 -23.15 1.54 13.11
N LEU A 462 -22.04 1.07 12.53
CA LEU A 462 -20.77 1.77 12.60
C LEU A 462 -20.58 2.64 11.36
N ASP A 463 -20.45 3.95 11.54
CA ASP A 463 -20.36 4.90 10.42
C ASP A 463 -18.98 4.86 9.74
N ALA A 464 -18.98 5.24 8.46
CA ALA A 464 -17.80 5.29 7.63
C ALA A 464 -17.28 6.74 7.52
N PHE A 465 -15.97 6.91 7.73
CA PHE A 465 -15.23 8.12 7.41
C PHE A 465 -14.89 8.12 5.92
N GLY A 466 -14.97 9.31 5.31
CA GLY A 466 -14.41 9.55 3.99
C GLY A 466 -12.92 9.25 3.96
N ARG A 467 -12.42 8.82 2.80
CA ARG A 467 -10.99 8.55 2.62
C ARG A 467 -10.21 9.89 2.69
N PRO A 468 -9.25 10.04 3.61
CA PRO A 468 -8.40 11.22 3.66
C PRO A 468 -7.24 11.10 2.66
N ASP A 469 -6.77 12.22 2.13
CA ASP A 469 -5.58 12.25 1.27
C ASP A 469 -4.30 11.89 2.05
N MET A 470 -3.35 11.26 1.36
CA MET A 470 -2.05 10.95 1.96
C MET A 470 -1.21 12.21 2.17
N VAL A 471 -0.46 12.22 3.27
CA VAL A 471 0.38 13.36 3.68
C VAL A 471 1.83 12.91 3.65
N GLN A 472 2.69 13.67 2.98
CA GLN A 472 4.14 13.48 3.03
C GLN A 472 4.75 14.08 4.30
N VAL A 473 5.89 13.53 4.73
CA VAL A 473 6.67 14.06 5.88
C VAL A 473 7.15 15.49 5.59
N THR A 474 7.52 15.76 4.33
CA THR A 474 8.01 17.07 3.89
C THR A 474 6.94 18.16 3.94
N GLU A 475 5.65 17.80 4.04
CA GLU A 475 4.54 18.77 4.15
C GLU A 475 4.52 19.49 5.50
N GLU A 476 5.16 18.97 6.55
CA GLU A 476 5.20 19.63 7.88
C GLU A 476 5.88 21.02 7.84
N VAL A 477 6.75 21.28 6.85
CA VAL A 477 7.43 22.57 6.66
C VAL A 477 6.57 23.57 5.86
N LEU A 478 5.63 23.10 5.04
CA LEU A 478 4.78 23.93 4.17
C LEU A 478 3.41 24.23 4.80
N ALA A 479 2.98 23.42 5.76
CA ALA A 479 1.73 23.61 6.48
C ALA A 479 1.88 24.68 7.57
N GLN A 480 1.77 25.96 7.20
CA GLN A 480 1.47 27.00 8.19
C GLN A 480 0.19 26.59 8.94
N GLU A 481 0.21 26.74 10.26
CA GLU A 481 -0.98 26.60 11.10
C GLU A 481 -2.02 27.66 10.67
N VAL A 482 -3.06 27.25 9.94
CA VAL A 482 -4.16 28.16 9.61
C VAL A 482 -5.47 27.53 10.05
N ALA A 483 -5.81 27.76 11.31
CA ALA A 483 -7.21 27.87 11.69
C ALA A 483 -7.86 28.91 10.76
N GLY A 484 -8.64 28.46 9.79
CA GLY A 484 -9.27 29.33 8.78
C GLY A 484 -8.80 29.17 7.33
N TYR A 485 -8.39 27.97 6.90
CA TYR A 485 -8.12 27.70 5.47
C TYR A 485 -9.25 28.22 4.57
N ASP A 486 -8.90 29.15 3.68
CA ASP A 486 -9.75 29.91 2.77
C ASP A 486 -9.49 29.57 1.29
N GLY A 487 -8.74 28.50 1.04
CA GLY A 487 -8.28 28.10 -0.28
C GLY A 487 -6.82 28.47 -0.56
N VAL A 488 -6.17 29.28 0.28
CA VAL A 488 -4.77 29.67 0.10
C VAL A 488 -3.80 28.67 0.74
N GLY A 489 -2.80 28.24 -0.02
CA GLY A 489 -1.77 27.28 0.37
C GLY A 489 -2.17 25.82 0.16
N LEU A 490 -1.32 24.90 0.60
CA LEU A 490 -1.64 23.47 0.61
C LEU A 490 -2.74 23.25 1.66
N PRO A 491 -3.87 22.59 1.33
CA PRO A 491 -4.95 22.40 2.29
C PRO A 491 -4.46 21.68 3.55
N PRO A 492 -5.04 21.93 4.73
CA PRO A 492 -4.70 21.18 5.92
C PRO A 492 -5.07 19.70 5.75
N ALA A 493 -4.26 18.80 6.31
CA ALA A 493 -4.52 17.37 6.26
C ALA A 493 -5.86 17.04 6.95
N VAL A 494 -6.81 16.50 6.18
CA VAL A 494 -8.10 16.02 6.67
C VAL A 494 -7.89 14.84 7.62
N ASN A 495 -8.59 14.85 8.76
CA ASN A 495 -8.36 13.92 9.86
C ASN A 495 -6.91 14.00 10.32
N ARG A 496 -6.45 15.19 10.73
CA ARG A 496 -5.06 15.38 11.16
C ARG A 496 -4.77 14.45 12.34
N ILE A 497 -3.51 14.14 12.41
CA ILE A 497 -2.88 13.05 13.11
C ILE A 497 -2.79 13.34 14.63
N GLN A 498 -3.81 13.97 15.24
CA GLN A 498 -3.78 14.69 16.52
C GLN A 498 -2.68 15.78 16.62
N ALA A 499 -3.09 17.01 16.93
CA ALA A 499 -2.24 18.20 16.95
C ALA A 499 -1.22 18.26 18.12
N HIS A 500 -1.31 17.38 19.12
CA HIS A 500 -0.37 17.33 20.24
C HIS A 500 1.05 16.84 19.86
N ARG A 501 1.31 16.53 18.58
CA ARG A 501 2.62 16.06 18.09
C ARG A 501 3.72 17.10 18.10
N SER A 502 3.41 18.40 18.09
CA SER A 502 4.42 19.47 18.06
C SER A 502 5.37 19.42 19.27
N ALA A 503 4.95 18.82 20.39
CA ALA A 503 5.75 18.70 21.60
C ALA A 503 6.52 17.36 21.73
N ALA A 504 6.16 16.33 20.96
CA ALA A 504 6.70 14.97 21.08
C ALA A 504 7.56 14.54 19.88
N ALA A 505 8.04 15.51 19.08
CA ALA A 505 8.88 15.31 17.91
C ALA A 505 10.31 14.85 18.30
N GLY A 506 10.40 13.64 18.87
CA GLY A 506 11.64 12.89 19.04
C GLY A 506 11.71 11.75 18.02
N ALA A 507 12.75 11.78 17.20
CA ALA A 507 13.35 10.70 16.40
C ALA A 507 12.53 9.92 15.34
N ASN A 508 11.20 9.85 15.37
CA ASN A 508 10.40 9.00 14.46
C ASN A 508 9.52 9.76 13.45
N SER A 509 9.85 11.02 13.13
CA SER A 509 9.08 11.89 12.21
C SER A 509 9.10 11.46 10.74
N SER A 510 9.85 10.42 10.35
CA SER A 510 10.04 10.02 8.94
C SER A 510 8.97 9.08 8.35
N ALA A 511 7.84 8.85 9.04
CA ALA A 511 6.78 7.94 8.59
C ALA A 511 5.81 8.59 7.56
N GLY A 512 6.25 8.73 6.31
CA GLY A 512 5.44 9.24 5.18
C GLY A 512 4.63 8.19 4.42
N GLY A 513 3.68 8.65 3.61
CA GLY A 513 3.05 7.84 2.55
C GLY A 513 4.07 7.42 1.51
N LEU A 514 4.16 6.13 1.23
CA LEU A 514 5.21 5.56 0.40
C LEU A 514 4.78 5.39 -1.06
N LEU A 515 3.51 5.04 -1.26
CA LEU A 515 2.93 4.84 -2.59
C LEU A 515 1.53 5.43 -2.61
N TYR A 516 1.31 6.39 -3.52
CA TYR A 516 -0.01 6.91 -3.86
C TYR A 516 -0.72 5.95 -4.82
N PRO A 517 -2.06 5.93 -4.84
CA PRO A 517 -2.76 5.21 -5.88
C PRO A 517 -2.42 5.83 -7.24
N PRO A 518 -2.24 5.00 -8.27
CA PRO A 518 -2.04 5.50 -9.62
C PRO A 518 -3.29 6.25 -10.09
N ALA A 519 -3.08 7.24 -10.95
CA ALA A 519 -4.16 7.97 -11.59
C ALA A 519 -5.11 7.01 -12.33
N GLY A 520 -6.40 7.14 -12.08
CA GLY A 520 -7.44 6.49 -12.87
C GLY A 520 -7.51 7.06 -14.29
N TRP A 521 -8.15 6.34 -15.21
CA TRP A 521 -8.31 6.79 -16.59
C TRP A 521 -8.99 8.18 -16.68
N ALA A 522 -10.07 8.39 -15.93
CA ALA A 522 -10.79 9.67 -15.91
C ALA A 522 -9.93 10.82 -15.33
N GLU A 523 -9.08 10.53 -14.35
CA GLU A 523 -8.14 11.49 -13.77
C GLU A 523 -7.05 11.88 -14.78
N GLY A 524 -6.54 10.91 -15.55
CA GLY A 524 -5.61 11.18 -16.65
C GLY A 524 -6.24 12.07 -17.73
N VAL A 525 -7.48 11.78 -18.13
CA VAL A 525 -8.24 12.63 -19.07
C VAL A 525 -8.46 14.04 -18.50
N ALA A 526 -8.77 14.15 -17.21
CA ALA A 526 -8.95 15.43 -16.55
C ALA A 526 -7.65 16.25 -16.53
N LYS A 527 -6.50 15.61 -16.26
CA LYS A 527 -5.18 16.25 -16.29
C LYS A 527 -4.84 16.79 -17.68
N GLU A 528 -5.07 15.99 -18.73
CA GLU A 528 -4.90 16.42 -20.13
C GLU A 528 -5.81 17.61 -20.48
N PHE A 529 -7.08 17.55 -20.09
CA PHE A 529 -8.04 18.64 -20.32
C PHE A 529 -7.61 19.93 -19.63
N VAL A 530 -7.26 19.87 -18.34
CA VAL A 530 -6.82 21.05 -17.58
C VAL A 530 -5.54 21.62 -18.15
N ALA A 531 -4.58 20.79 -18.57
CA ALA A 531 -3.37 21.28 -19.23
C ALA A 531 -3.70 22.10 -20.50
N GLN A 532 -4.63 21.64 -21.33
CA GLN A 532 -5.07 22.36 -22.53
C GLN A 532 -5.79 23.67 -22.19
N VAL A 533 -6.68 23.67 -21.20
CA VAL A 533 -7.38 24.88 -20.75
C VAL A 533 -6.40 25.92 -20.21
N LEU A 534 -5.47 25.52 -19.35
CA LEU A 534 -4.45 26.40 -18.80
C LEU A 534 -3.55 26.96 -19.92
N GLN A 535 -3.13 26.12 -20.86
CA GLN A 535 -2.29 26.54 -21.99
C GLN A 535 -3.01 27.54 -22.91
N LYS A 536 -4.25 27.26 -23.30
CA LYS A 536 -5.10 28.18 -24.07
C LYS A 536 -5.24 29.51 -23.32
N ARG A 537 -5.47 29.45 -22.01
CA ARG A 537 -5.69 30.64 -21.20
C ARG A 537 -4.46 31.53 -21.05
N VAL A 538 -3.28 30.93 -20.86
CA VAL A 538 -2.00 31.65 -20.85
C VAL A 538 -1.78 32.36 -22.19
N GLN A 539 -2.10 31.71 -23.31
CA GLN A 539 -1.98 32.31 -24.65
C GLN A 539 -2.96 33.47 -24.86
N GLU A 540 -4.23 33.32 -24.43
CA GLU A 540 -5.24 34.38 -24.49
C GLU A 540 -4.81 35.61 -23.69
N LEU A 541 -4.40 35.43 -22.43
CA LEU A 541 -3.96 36.54 -21.57
C LEU A 541 -2.73 37.26 -22.12
N GLN A 542 -1.82 36.50 -22.72
CA GLN A 542 -0.66 37.07 -23.41
C GLN A 542 -1.08 37.88 -24.65
N ALA A 543 -2.08 37.43 -25.41
CA ALA A 543 -2.55 38.10 -26.62
C ALA A 543 -3.44 39.33 -26.32
N GLU A 544 -4.33 39.22 -25.33
CA GLU A 544 -5.31 40.26 -24.98
C GLU A 544 -4.73 41.35 -24.07
N ARG A 545 -3.94 40.96 -23.06
CA ARG A 545 -3.45 41.87 -22.01
C ARG A 545 -1.95 42.10 -22.04
N GLY A 546 -1.21 41.36 -22.88
CA GLY A 546 0.26 41.43 -22.91
C GLY A 546 0.94 40.92 -21.63
N GLU A 547 0.21 40.22 -20.77
CA GLU A 547 0.70 39.76 -19.47
C GLU A 547 1.45 38.43 -19.59
N ARG A 548 2.55 38.30 -18.83
CA ARG A 548 3.33 37.07 -18.74
C ARG A 548 2.81 36.23 -17.58
N TRP A 549 2.33 35.03 -17.88
CA TRP A 549 1.78 34.12 -16.88
C TRP A 549 2.60 32.83 -16.81
N THR A 550 2.91 32.43 -15.58
CA THR A 550 3.36 31.08 -15.24
C THR A 550 2.29 30.45 -14.37
N VAL A 551 1.81 29.27 -14.76
CA VAL A 551 0.87 28.48 -13.95
C VAL A 551 1.50 27.13 -13.64
N GLU A 552 1.61 26.84 -12.35
CA GLU A 552 2.17 25.59 -11.84
C GLU A 552 1.10 24.83 -11.06
N VAL A 553 0.87 23.56 -11.38
CA VAL A 553 0.16 22.61 -10.50
C VAL A 553 1.21 21.78 -9.78
N ARG A 554 1.41 22.04 -8.50
CA ARG A 554 2.39 21.37 -7.65
C ARG A 554 1.72 20.24 -6.87
N SER A 555 2.04 19.01 -7.24
CA SER A 555 1.59 17.81 -6.55
C SER A 555 2.55 17.43 -5.42
N THR A 556 2.02 16.94 -4.29
CA THR A 556 2.85 16.32 -3.25
C THR A 556 3.09 14.83 -3.48
N ASP A 557 2.38 14.23 -4.45
CA ASP A 557 2.65 12.86 -4.91
C ASP A 557 3.95 12.87 -5.74
N PRO A 558 5.02 12.20 -5.30
CA PRO A 558 6.27 12.18 -6.04
C PRO A 558 6.11 11.52 -7.42
N ALA A 559 5.12 10.65 -7.62
CA ALA A 559 4.85 10.01 -8.91
C ALA A 559 4.11 10.94 -9.90
N ASP A 560 3.58 12.06 -9.43
CA ASP A 560 2.89 13.04 -10.26
C ASP A 560 3.79 14.27 -10.49
N PRO A 561 4.36 14.47 -11.69
CA PRO A 561 5.21 15.63 -11.97
C PRO A 561 4.45 16.97 -11.98
N GLY A 562 3.13 16.95 -11.78
CA GLY A 562 2.31 18.15 -11.81
C GLY A 562 2.13 18.68 -13.23
N LEU A 563 1.97 20.00 -13.35
CA LEU A 563 1.94 20.74 -14.62
C LEU A 563 2.70 22.06 -14.45
N ILE A 564 3.49 22.47 -15.44
CA ILE A 564 4.11 23.80 -15.50
C ILE A 564 3.88 24.38 -16.89
N ILE A 565 3.19 25.50 -16.96
CA ILE A 565 2.84 26.18 -18.21
C ILE A 565 3.29 27.64 -18.10
N THR A 566 4.14 28.07 -19.02
CA THR A 566 4.72 29.42 -19.04
C THR A 566 4.47 30.06 -20.40
N SER A 567 4.10 31.34 -20.40
CA SER A 567 4.03 32.15 -21.63
C SER A 567 5.42 32.34 -22.27
N SER A 568 5.51 32.26 -23.60
CA SER A 568 6.78 32.21 -24.35
C SER A 568 7.40 33.58 -24.71
N SER A 569 6.99 34.69 -24.08
CA SER A 569 7.42 36.04 -24.51
C SER A 569 8.80 36.44 -23.97
N THR A 570 9.59 37.12 -24.81
CA THR A 570 10.93 37.70 -24.52
C THR A 570 10.90 39.20 -24.22
N ALA A 571 9.72 39.82 -24.11
CA ALA A 571 9.60 41.25 -23.85
C ALA A 571 9.95 41.60 -22.39
N ALA A 572 11.03 42.35 -22.20
CA ALA A 572 11.68 42.63 -20.91
C ALA A 572 10.85 43.46 -19.90
N ASP A 573 9.71 44.04 -20.30
CA ASP A 573 8.91 44.98 -19.49
C ASP A 573 7.52 44.44 -19.06
N SER A 574 7.21 43.17 -19.33
CA SER A 574 5.91 42.58 -18.94
C SER A 574 5.89 42.15 -17.46
N LYS A 575 4.85 42.54 -16.70
CA LYS A 575 4.64 42.07 -15.32
C LYS A 575 4.43 40.56 -15.32
N GLU A 576 5.34 39.83 -14.70
CA GLU A 576 5.24 38.38 -14.53
C GLU A 576 4.30 38.04 -13.37
N LYS A 577 3.25 37.27 -13.65
CA LYS A 577 2.33 36.72 -12.66
C LYS A 577 2.53 35.22 -12.56
N HIS A 578 2.60 34.72 -11.32
CA HIS A 578 2.83 33.30 -11.05
C HIS A 578 1.70 32.74 -10.20
N LEU A 579 0.84 31.92 -10.80
CA LEU A 579 -0.23 31.18 -10.12
C LEU A 579 0.27 29.77 -9.80
N ILE A 580 0.21 29.38 -8.53
CA ILE A 580 0.57 28.04 -8.09
C ILE A 580 -0.68 27.39 -7.49
N LEU A 581 -1.00 26.19 -7.96
CA LEU A 581 -2.08 25.35 -7.48
C LEU A 581 -1.47 24.14 -6.75
N PHE A 582 -1.77 24.00 -5.45
CA PHE A 582 -1.24 22.92 -4.61
C PHE A 582 -2.23 21.77 -4.53
N THR A 583 -1.77 20.53 -4.68
CA THR A 583 -2.63 19.35 -4.56
C THR A 583 -1.91 18.15 -3.93
N ARG A 584 -2.68 17.24 -3.32
CA ARG A 584 -2.21 15.93 -2.83
C ARG A 584 -2.63 14.76 -3.72
N SER A 585 -3.56 15.01 -4.63
CA SER A 585 -4.14 13.99 -5.49
C SER A 585 -4.57 14.59 -6.83
N HIS A 586 -5.11 13.75 -7.72
CA HIS A 586 -5.59 14.18 -9.02
C HIS A 586 -6.95 14.92 -8.96
N SER A 587 -7.49 15.14 -7.76
CA SER A 587 -8.77 15.82 -7.52
C SER A 587 -8.84 17.21 -8.15
N ILE A 588 -7.74 17.98 -8.14
CA ILE A 588 -7.71 19.32 -8.72
C ILE A 588 -8.09 19.29 -10.21
N TYR A 589 -7.58 18.29 -10.94
CA TYR A 589 -7.85 18.14 -12.36
C TYR A 589 -9.32 17.79 -12.59
N VAL A 590 -9.85 16.88 -11.79
CA VAL A 590 -11.26 16.46 -11.85
C VAL A 590 -12.18 17.63 -11.50
N ASP A 591 -11.86 18.42 -10.48
CA ASP A 591 -12.68 19.54 -10.02
C ASP A 591 -12.72 20.68 -11.05
N LEU A 592 -11.57 21.07 -11.60
CA LEU A 592 -11.50 22.09 -12.65
C LEU A 592 -12.15 21.62 -13.96
N MET A 593 -12.17 20.31 -14.22
CA MET A 593 -12.91 19.74 -15.35
C MET A 593 -14.42 19.67 -15.10
N THR A 594 -14.84 19.42 -13.86
CA THR A 594 -16.25 19.15 -13.49
C THR A 594 -17.02 20.43 -13.19
N TYR A 595 -16.45 21.33 -12.41
CA TYR A 595 -17.11 22.54 -11.93
C TYR A 595 -16.83 23.73 -12.86
N ALA A 596 -17.89 24.26 -13.46
CA ALA A 596 -17.87 25.46 -14.26
C ALA A 596 -18.87 26.48 -13.68
N PRO A 597 -18.45 27.73 -13.38
CA PRO A 597 -17.13 28.32 -13.65
C PRO A 597 -16.02 27.85 -12.68
N PRO A 598 -14.72 28.10 -12.96
CA PRO A 598 -13.59 27.71 -12.08
C PRO A 598 -13.71 28.21 -10.63
N ARG A 599 -14.43 29.31 -10.41
CA ARG A 599 -14.73 29.84 -9.07
C ARG A 599 -15.64 28.93 -8.24
N LEU A 600 -16.50 28.14 -8.90
CA LEU A 600 -17.24 27.05 -8.26
C LEU A 600 -16.31 25.89 -7.90
N ALA A 601 -15.30 25.60 -8.73
CA ALA A 601 -14.28 24.60 -8.41
C ALA A 601 -13.48 25.01 -7.18
N LEU A 602 -13.09 26.28 -7.07
CA LEU A 602 -12.42 26.83 -5.90
C LEU A 602 -13.28 26.67 -4.64
N LEU A 603 -14.58 27.00 -4.72
CA LEU A 603 -15.49 26.85 -3.58
C LEU A 603 -15.65 25.38 -3.15
N LEU A 604 -15.98 24.49 -4.08
CA LEU A 604 -16.34 23.10 -3.75
C LEU A 604 -15.10 22.23 -3.54
N GLY A 605 -14.14 22.28 -4.46
CA GLY A 605 -12.92 21.47 -4.44
C GLY A 605 -11.89 21.95 -3.43
N SER A 606 -11.61 23.25 -3.40
CA SER A 606 -10.60 23.80 -2.51
C SER A 606 -11.16 24.13 -1.13
N ILE A 607 -12.13 25.03 -1.02
CA ILE A 607 -12.56 25.54 0.29
C ILE A 607 -13.39 24.51 1.06
N ALA A 608 -14.45 23.99 0.45
CA ALA A 608 -15.43 23.15 1.14
C ALA A 608 -14.94 21.73 1.39
N THR A 609 -14.19 21.14 0.44
CA THR A 609 -13.69 19.76 0.53
C THR A 609 -12.19 19.64 0.79
N ARG A 610 -11.43 20.75 0.75
CA ARG A 610 -10.00 20.81 1.12
C ARG A 610 -9.11 19.86 0.32
N ARG A 611 -9.43 19.65 -0.96
CA ARG A 611 -8.71 18.71 -1.83
C ARG A 611 -7.49 19.33 -2.52
N TRP A 612 -7.52 20.63 -2.76
CA TRP A 612 -6.43 21.40 -3.37
C TRP A 612 -6.50 22.87 -2.93
N GLY A 613 -5.48 23.68 -3.26
CA GLY A 613 -5.42 25.10 -2.93
C GLY A 613 -4.62 25.94 -3.91
N VAL A 614 -4.51 27.24 -3.65
CA VAL A 614 -3.87 28.24 -4.53
C VAL A 614 -2.88 29.09 -3.76
N ASN A 615 -1.86 29.67 -4.40
CA ASN A 615 -1.00 30.64 -3.73
C ASN A 615 -1.66 32.01 -3.50
N SER A 616 -2.66 32.38 -4.32
CA SER A 616 -3.45 33.59 -4.15
C SER A 616 -4.80 33.44 -4.84
N VAL A 617 -5.88 33.70 -4.10
CA VAL A 617 -7.25 33.72 -4.63
C VAL A 617 -7.41 34.85 -5.65
N GLU A 618 -6.76 36.00 -5.43
CA GLU A 618 -6.79 37.13 -6.37
C GLU A 618 -6.12 36.77 -7.70
N LEU A 619 -4.96 36.10 -7.67
CA LEU A 619 -4.30 35.63 -8.90
C LEU A 619 -5.11 34.55 -9.59
N PHE A 620 -5.77 33.67 -8.84
CA PHE A 620 -6.68 32.68 -9.40
C PHE A 620 -7.86 33.35 -10.11
N ASP A 621 -8.51 34.30 -9.45
CA ASP A 621 -9.63 35.07 -10.00
C ASP A 621 -9.21 35.90 -11.21
N ASP A 622 -8.02 36.49 -11.21
CA ASP A 622 -7.50 37.28 -12.34
C ASP A 622 -7.08 36.40 -13.53
N PHE A 623 -6.38 35.29 -13.27
CA PHE A 623 -6.03 34.33 -14.32
C PHE A 623 -7.29 33.80 -15.00
N PHE A 624 -8.23 33.35 -14.17
CA PHE A 624 -9.56 33.02 -14.59
C PHE A 624 -10.46 34.27 -14.49
N ALA A 625 -10.13 35.47 -15.08
CA ALA A 625 -10.99 36.71 -15.32
C ALA A 625 -11.41 36.96 -16.82
N GLY A 626 -12.70 37.06 -17.24
CA GLY A 626 -13.13 36.85 -18.65
C GLY A 626 -14.65 36.56 -18.90
N PRO A 627 -15.14 36.54 -20.16
CA PRO A 627 -16.57 36.67 -20.49
C PRO A 627 -17.43 35.38 -20.56
N ASP A 628 -16.90 34.20 -20.89
CA ASP A 628 -17.69 32.95 -21.07
C ASP A 628 -17.91 32.14 -19.77
N ARG A 629 -18.63 32.72 -18.80
CA ARG A 629 -18.46 32.33 -17.36
C ARG A 629 -19.68 32.04 -16.53
N GLY A 630 -20.78 31.81 -17.20
CA GLY A 630 -21.95 31.32 -16.50
C GLY A 630 -21.73 29.91 -15.99
N LEU A 631 -22.57 29.55 -15.03
CA LEU A 631 -22.94 28.15 -14.84
C LEU A 631 -23.26 27.51 -16.19
N SER A 632 -22.68 26.35 -16.46
CA SER A 632 -22.93 25.61 -17.69
C SER A 632 -24.44 25.40 -17.88
N ARG A 633 -24.99 25.83 -19.01
CA ARG A 633 -26.44 25.83 -19.27
C ARG A 633 -26.91 24.49 -19.85
N SER A 634 -26.01 23.64 -20.32
CA SER A 634 -26.33 22.32 -20.88
C SER A 634 -25.29 21.26 -20.50
N GLY A 635 -25.54 20.00 -20.90
CA GLY A 635 -24.56 18.92 -20.73
C GLY A 635 -24.43 18.35 -19.32
N VAL A 636 -23.35 17.61 -19.10
CA VAL A 636 -23.14 16.78 -17.90
C VAL A 636 -22.82 17.62 -16.66
N ARG A 637 -22.05 18.70 -16.83
CA ARG A 637 -21.68 19.61 -15.73
C ARG A 637 -22.92 20.21 -15.06
N ARG A 638 -23.89 20.66 -15.87
CA ARG A 638 -25.19 21.13 -15.39
C ARG A 638 -25.92 20.05 -14.59
N ARG A 639 -26.01 18.82 -15.11
CA ARG A 639 -26.66 17.71 -14.41
C ARG A 639 -25.99 17.38 -13.08
N TYR A 640 -24.66 17.51 -13.02
CA TYR A 640 -23.91 17.34 -11.77
C TYR A 640 -24.26 18.42 -10.76
N LEU A 641 -24.28 19.71 -11.17
CA LEU A 641 -24.70 20.80 -10.29
C LEU A 641 -26.16 20.68 -9.84
N GLU A 642 -27.07 20.31 -10.73
CA GLU A 642 -28.49 20.06 -10.41
C GLU A 642 -28.64 18.91 -9.40
N PHE A 643 -27.76 17.90 -9.46
CA PHE A 643 -27.69 16.83 -8.47
C PHE A 643 -27.28 17.34 -7.09
N LEU A 644 -26.29 18.24 -7.00
CA LEU A 644 -25.90 18.85 -5.73
C LEU A 644 -26.98 19.78 -5.18
N LEU A 645 -27.59 20.60 -6.04
CA LEU A 645 -28.71 21.49 -5.69
C LEU A 645 -29.98 20.73 -5.26
N ALA A 646 -30.08 19.43 -5.56
CA ALA A 646 -31.20 18.62 -5.11
C ALA A 646 -31.18 18.37 -3.60
N GLU A 647 -30.03 18.53 -2.93
CA GLU A 647 -29.89 18.37 -1.49
C GLU A 647 -30.27 19.63 -0.71
N GLU A 648 -30.29 20.79 -1.38
CA GLU A 648 -30.60 22.05 -0.73
C GLU A 648 -32.10 22.24 -0.55
N ALA A 649 -32.50 22.57 0.68
CA ALA A 649 -33.90 22.86 1.02
C ALA A 649 -34.41 24.13 0.31
N ASP A 650 -33.56 25.14 0.15
CA ASP A 650 -33.88 26.40 -0.54
C ASP A 650 -32.92 26.64 -1.72
N ARG A 651 -33.37 26.22 -2.91
CA ARG A 651 -32.64 26.43 -4.16
C ARG A 651 -32.50 27.91 -4.54
N GLY A 652 -33.46 28.75 -4.15
CA GLY A 652 -33.42 30.18 -4.43
C GLY A 652 -32.33 30.87 -3.61
N ARG A 653 -32.19 30.50 -2.34
CA ARG A 653 -31.07 30.92 -1.48
C ARG A 653 -29.73 30.45 -2.04
N ALA A 654 -29.60 29.17 -2.41
CA ALA A 654 -28.38 28.64 -3.00
C ALA A 654 -27.95 29.42 -4.26
N ALA A 655 -28.89 29.69 -5.17
CA ALA A 655 -28.61 30.46 -6.38
C ALA A 655 -28.13 31.88 -6.08
N ARG A 656 -28.77 32.60 -5.14
CA ARG A 656 -28.36 33.95 -4.74
C ARG A 656 -26.96 33.98 -4.12
N LEU A 657 -26.62 33.00 -3.28
CA LEU A 657 -25.30 32.91 -2.67
C LEU A 657 -24.21 32.60 -3.69
N LEU A 658 -24.48 31.68 -4.62
CA LEU A 658 -23.55 31.39 -5.71
C LEU A 658 -23.35 32.60 -6.63
N GLU A 659 -24.42 33.35 -6.90
CA GLU A 659 -24.34 34.60 -7.66
C GLU A 659 -23.51 35.66 -6.92
N ALA A 660 -23.76 35.87 -5.63
CA ALA A 660 -22.98 36.78 -4.79
C ALA A 660 -21.50 36.37 -4.70
N TRP A 661 -21.22 35.06 -4.73
CA TRP A 661 -19.87 34.52 -4.76
C TRP A 661 -19.17 34.71 -6.13
N GLY A 662 -19.87 35.13 -7.18
CA GLY A 662 -19.30 35.25 -8.53
C GLY A 662 -19.33 33.93 -9.34
N ALA A 663 -20.17 32.97 -8.93
CA ALA A 663 -20.48 31.74 -9.66
C ALA A 663 -21.90 31.78 -10.29
N GLY A 664 -22.42 32.98 -10.58
CA GLY A 664 -23.77 33.21 -11.11
C GLY A 664 -23.96 32.96 -12.62
N SER A 665 -25.18 33.18 -13.11
CA SER A 665 -25.59 32.90 -14.50
C SER A 665 -24.92 33.84 -15.51
N ALA A 666 -24.42 33.29 -16.63
CA ALA A 666 -24.00 34.07 -17.80
C ALA A 666 -25.19 34.81 -18.42
N SER A 667 -24.88 35.90 -19.13
CA SER A 667 -25.78 36.60 -20.05
C SER A 667 -26.21 35.71 -21.23
N ASP A 668 -27.33 36.06 -21.84
CA ASP A 668 -28.18 35.18 -22.68
C ASP A 668 -27.68 34.90 -24.11
N GLY A 669 -26.38 35.01 -24.39
CA GLY A 669 -25.87 35.11 -25.76
C GLY A 669 -24.92 34.02 -26.29
N GLY A 670 -24.34 33.16 -25.44
CA GLY A 670 -23.30 32.21 -25.86
C GLY A 670 -23.86 30.81 -26.14
N LYS A 671 -23.63 30.28 -27.35
CA LYS A 671 -23.74 28.83 -27.59
C LYS A 671 -22.67 28.15 -26.74
N ASP A 672 -23.06 27.58 -25.61
CA ASP A 672 -22.17 26.75 -24.78
C ASP A 672 -21.46 25.73 -25.68
N GLY A 673 -20.13 25.78 -25.68
CA GLY A 673 -19.26 24.95 -26.50
C GLY A 673 -19.38 23.47 -26.13
N GLU A 674 -20.41 22.79 -26.66
CA GLU A 674 -20.60 21.33 -26.61
C GLU A 674 -19.41 20.52 -27.16
N GLY A 675 -18.34 21.17 -27.61
CA GLY A 675 -17.13 20.56 -28.19
C GLY A 675 -15.81 20.78 -27.44
N GLU A 676 -15.74 21.52 -26.33
CA GLU A 676 -14.42 21.96 -25.80
C GLU A 676 -13.53 20.87 -25.16
N GLY A 677 -13.99 19.62 -25.00
CA GLY A 677 -13.17 18.55 -24.40
C GLY A 677 -13.06 17.25 -25.22
N GLY A 678 -13.66 17.19 -26.40
CA GLY A 678 -13.79 15.93 -27.14
C GLY A 678 -14.60 14.85 -26.41
N TRP A 679 -14.74 13.67 -27.03
CA TRP A 679 -15.58 12.59 -26.50
C TRP A 679 -15.05 12.00 -25.17
N LYS A 680 -13.72 11.97 -24.98
CA LYS A 680 -13.09 11.42 -23.77
C LYS A 680 -13.50 12.20 -22.52
N VAL A 681 -13.47 13.53 -22.57
CA VAL A 681 -13.87 14.40 -21.45
C VAL A 681 -15.36 14.20 -21.13
N ASN A 682 -16.21 14.15 -22.15
CA ASN A 682 -17.64 13.88 -21.95
C ASN A 682 -17.89 12.52 -21.28
N VAL A 683 -17.16 11.47 -21.69
CA VAL A 683 -17.25 10.14 -21.04
C VAL A 683 -16.74 10.20 -19.60
N ALA A 684 -15.62 10.86 -19.34
CA ALA A 684 -15.07 11.02 -17.99
C ALA A 684 -16.05 11.77 -17.06
N LEU A 685 -16.64 12.87 -17.53
CA LEU A 685 -17.68 13.63 -16.81
C LEU A 685 -18.91 12.76 -16.54
N TRP A 686 -19.37 12.00 -17.53
CA TRP A 686 -20.50 11.09 -17.36
C TRP A 686 -20.22 9.99 -16.34
N MET A 687 -19.02 9.40 -16.38
CA MET A 687 -18.58 8.43 -15.38
C MET A 687 -18.58 9.03 -13.98
N GLY A 688 -18.03 10.24 -13.81
CA GLY A 688 -18.05 10.95 -12.53
C GLY A 688 -19.46 11.24 -12.01
N TYR A 689 -20.34 11.74 -12.87
CA TYR A 689 -21.76 11.98 -12.52
C TYR A 689 -22.49 10.69 -12.13
N VAL A 690 -22.39 9.65 -12.96
CA VAL A 690 -23.03 8.36 -12.68
C VAL A 690 -22.46 7.75 -11.40
N ALA A 691 -21.16 7.87 -11.15
CA ALA A 691 -20.54 7.40 -9.92
C ALA A 691 -21.10 8.13 -8.69
N ALA A 692 -21.19 9.47 -8.71
CA ALA A 692 -21.74 10.26 -7.60
C ALA A 692 -23.22 9.93 -7.32
N VAL A 693 -24.05 9.82 -8.36
CA VAL A 693 -25.46 9.44 -8.23
C VAL A 693 -25.62 8.01 -7.74
N ALA A 694 -24.83 7.08 -8.29
CA ALA A 694 -24.84 5.68 -7.91
C ALA A 694 -24.38 5.52 -6.46
N GLU A 695 -23.31 6.19 -6.04
CA GLU A 695 -22.83 6.19 -4.67
C GLU A 695 -23.95 6.63 -3.72
N LYS A 696 -24.57 7.78 -3.95
CA LYS A 696 -25.67 8.25 -3.09
C LYS A 696 -26.85 7.27 -3.06
N LYS A 697 -27.31 6.79 -4.22
CA LYS A 697 -28.46 5.88 -4.29
C LYS A 697 -28.17 4.53 -3.68
N VAL A 698 -27.00 3.96 -3.94
CA VAL A 698 -26.56 2.67 -3.39
C VAL A 698 -26.36 2.81 -1.88
N PHE A 699 -25.76 3.90 -1.40
CA PHE A 699 -25.62 4.14 0.04
C PHE A 699 -26.98 4.27 0.70
N GLY A 700 -27.90 5.07 0.13
CA GLY A 700 -29.26 5.21 0.64
C GLY A 700 -30.03 3.88 0.63
N TRP A 701 -29.95 3.11 -0.46
CA TRP A 701 -30.64 1.83 -0.60
C TRP A 701 -30.10 0.74 0.33
N LEU A 702 -28.78 0.66 0.48
CA LEU A 702 -28.14 -0.27 1.40
C LEU A 702 -28.29 0.15 2.88
N GLY A 703 -28.74 1.38 3.15
CA GLY A 703 -28.73 1.97 4.48
C GLY A 703 -27.31 2.21 5.02
N ALA A 704 -26.36 2.43 4.11
CA ALA A 704 -24.99 2.78 4.44
C ALA A 704 -24.91 4.22 4.93
N ARG A 705 -23.99 4.51 5.85
CA ARG A 705 -23.92 5.78 6.58
C ARG A 705 -22.51 6.33 6.65
N TYR A 706 -22.34 7.55 6.18
CA TYR A 706 -21.15 8.33 6.50
C TYR A 706 -21.25 8.88 7.92
N VAL A 707 -20.11 9.31 8.45
CA VAL A 707 -20.15 10.18 9.63
C VAL A 707 -20.91 11.45 9.24
N LYS A 708 -21.86 11.84 10.08
CA LYS A 708 -22.77 12.95 9.78
C LYS A 708 -21.99 14.22 9.45
N GLY A 709 -22.29 14.82 8.31
CA GLY A 709 -21.66 16.04 7.78
C GLY A 709 -20.49 15.76 6.81
N THR A 710 -19.99 14.53 6.73
CA THR A 710 -18.89 14.15 5.83
C THR A 710 -19.38 13.54 4.51
N GLU A 711 -20.68 13.55 4.26
CA GLU A 711 -21.27 12.98 3.05
C GLU A 711 -20.72 13.71 1.79
N PRO A 712 -20.31 12.98 0.74
CA PRO A 712 -19.78 13.58 -0.49
C PRO A 712 -20.78 14.51 -1.18
N TRP A 713 -22.07 14.15 -1.20
CA TRP A 713 -23.14 14.93 -1.83
C TRP A 713 -23.55 16.20 -1.06
N LEU A 714 -22.98 16.46 0.12
CA LEU A 714 -23.19 17.68 0.89
C LEU A 714 -22.09 18.73 0.67
N GLU A 715 -21.23 18.57 -0.36
CA GLU A 715 -20.16 19.53 -0.65
C GLU A 715 -20.67 20.93 -0.97
N LEU A 716 -21.80 21.04 -1.70
CA LEU A 716 -22.42 22.33 -2.01
C LEU A 716 -22.97 22.99 -0.75
N HIS A 717 -23.65 22.21 0.10
CA HIS A 717 -24.16 22.67 1.38
C HIS A 717 -23.07 23.35 2.23
N ARG A 718 -21.94 22.66 2.39
CA ARG A 718 -20.76 23.17 3.10
C ARG A 718 -20.20 24.45 2.47
N GLY A 719 -20.17 24.51 1.13
CA GLY A 719 -19.75 25.71 0.40
C GLY A 719 -20.69 26.91 0.62
N LEU A 720 -22.01 26.68 0.64
CA LEU A 720 -23.00 27.72 0.89
C LEU A 720 -22.92 28.26 2.32
N GLU A 721 -22.77 27.39 3.31
CA GLU A 721 -22.55 27.80 4.71
C GLU A 721 -21.30 28.66 4.87
N TYR A 722 -20.23 28.34 4.14
CA TYR A 722 -19.01 29.15 4.10
C TYR A 722 -19.27 30.54 3.51
N ILE A 723 -19.99 30.64 2.38
CA ILE A 723 -20.33 31.93 1.76
C ILE A 723 -21.14 32.80 2.72
N GLU A 724 -22.17 32.26 3.34
CA GLU A 724 -23.03 33.05 4.22
C GLU A 724 -22.29 33.63 5.42
N ARG A 725 -21.41 32.83 6.04
CA ARG A 725 -20.65 33.30 7.20
C ARG A 725 -19.55 34.29 6.82
N THR A 726 -19.00 34.20 5.60
CA THR A 726 -18.00 35.16 5.11
C THR A 726 -18.60 36.45 4.57
N THR A 727 -19.83 36.40 4.06
CA THR A 727 -20.55 37.57 3.51
C THR A 727 -21.49 38.26 4.50
N GLY A 728 -21.92 37.57 5.56
CA GLY A 728 -22.76 38.14 6.61
C GLY A 728 -21.99 39.07 7.55
N GLU A 729 -22.37 40.35 7.60
CA GLU A 729 -21.73 41.39 8.44
C GLU A 729 -21.91 41.20 9.97
N GLU A 730 -22.74 40.27 10.44
CA GLU A 730 -23.22 40.27 11.84
C GLU A 730 -22.57 39.30 12.84
N SER A 731 -21.51 38.58 12.50
CA SER A 731 -20.74 37.90 13.56
C SER A 731 -19.29 37.72 13.19
N LYS A 732 -18.44 38.66 13.64
CA LYS A 732 -17.03 38.32 13.89
C LYS A 732 -17.03 37.06 14.76
N PRO A 733 -16.40 35.95 14.31
CA PRO A 733 -16.38 34.73 15.10
C PRO A 733 -15.76 35.04 16.46
N LYS A 734 -16.46 34.67 17.54
CA LYS A 734 -15.83 34.65 18.86
C LYS A 734 -14.63 33.70 18.77
N LYS A 735 -13.48 34.17 19.25
CA LYS A 735 -12.22 33.42 19.26
C LYS A 735 -12.44 32.10 20.02
N GLY A 736 -12.68 31.00 19.29
CA GLY A 736 -12.96 29.68 19.85
C GLY A 736 -14.13 28.90 19.23
N ASP A 737 -15.08 29.55 18.57
CA ASP A 737 -16.36 28.90 18.17
C ASP A 737 -16.49 28.60 16.67
N ALA A 738 -15.59 29.08 15.80
CA ALA A 738 -15.72 28.90 14.35
C ALA A 738 -14.49 28.18 13.78
N GLY A 739 -14.68 26.94 13.37
CA GLY A 739 -13.64 26.16 12.73
C GLY A 739 -14.23 24.96 11.99
N TRP A 740 -13.57 24.58 10.91
CA TRP A 740 -13.73 23.24 10.37
C TRP A 740 -13.39 22.23 11.46
N ASP A 741 -14.26 21.25 11.67
CA ASP A 741 -13.93 20.10 12.50
C ASP A 741 -12.87 19.26 11.77
N GLU A 742 -11.61 19.49 12.16
CA GLU A 742 -10.46 18.78 11.62
C GLU A 742 -10.44 17.30 12.01
N LYS A 743 -11.19 16.88 13.05
CA LYS A 743 -11.32 15.48 13.48
C LYS A 743 -12.30 14.70 12.60
N LEU A 744 -13.32 15.36 12.07
CA LEU A 744 -14.35 14.76 11.21
C LEU A 744 -14.11 15.01 9.72
N GLY A 745 -13.15 15.86 9.37
CA GLY A 745 -12.63 15.93 8.03
C GLY A 745 -13.52 16.72 7.08
N SER A 746 -13.46 18.05 7.19
CA SER A 746 -14.23 19.04 6.43
C SER A 746 -15.71 19.15 6.82
N VAL A 747 -16.09 18.83 8.06
CA VAL A 747 -17.39 19.29 8.58
C VAL A 747 -17.20 20.72 9.05
N TYR A 748 -17.92 21.70 8.51
CA TYR A 748 -17.92 23.05 9.09
C TYR A 748 -18.74 22.98 10.38
N SER A 749 -18.11 23.12 11.56
CA SER A 749 -18.85 23.00 12.82
C SER A 749 -19.79 24.20 12.98
N GLY A 750 -21.05 23.88 13.28
CA GLY A 750 -22.17 24.81 13.40
C GLY A 750 -22.13 25.60 14.69
#